data_AF-A0A9P5H6W8-F1
#
_entry.id   AF-A0A9P5H6W8-F1
#
_cell.length_a   1.000
_cell.length_b   1.000
_cell.length_c   1.000
_cell.angle_alpha   90.00
_cell.angle_beta   90.00
_cell.angle_gamma   90.00
#
_symmetry.space_group_name_H-M   'P 1'
#
loop_
_entity.id
_entity.type
_entity.pdbx_description
1 polymer ?
#
loop_
_entity_poly.entity_id
_entity_poly.type
_entity_poly.pdbx_seq_one_letter_code
_entity_poly.pdbx_strand_id
1 'polypeptide(L)'
;MRRLSPINALKPQASSASCSARGGRSSLGLALCRQAPVVALPHRRSSPTNPPPTSTSKSTAKSASSPQPPCCLLAASTRLRSPSGVSSAMASAYSALHGAAAASNFTVTALGRWSVLNGTLPAVDEIKSLHVYDFDNTLFKTPLPNPSLWNGPTIGTLSSQDVFVNGGWWHDNRILAATGEGADKEEQRAWEGWWNEKVVELVRLSIKQKDALCVLLTGRSEKGFADLVRKMVKAKDLDFDMVGLKPRVSPSNQRFQSTMHFKQLFLEALMETYKNAEDIRVYEDRPKHTKGFRDFFAEYNRRQNAMPTRGPLTAEVVQVADTSTTLDPVVEVAEVQHMINIHNDMVTKQPSSHKRQNKLRIKKTVFFTGYMITPEDTKKLIKLAQIPPNLPQNELKYHGNNILICPRPCPASILEKVGGMNSKMKWEVTGTACFENSIWAACLRPVPATAKFHTDNPSPLVVLALRKGARPIDAGKIQNWQPLPADKSFVFETVVGEKVILRIEAEDPREDAYESLFANKSSKRKHNGEDEWNQRNNHGHYAGRNESRGFHTGGRGGSGQGRGRGGNANRGFRNASRGNGKGGRGRGGGFNYRSLDDVEPRNQQGGYGPQVDYDDAYQPPTQSQAPPSAPTGPSQGWNAQPPRGPSGQQGRPMGGYGGNNSSDLQNYY
;
A
#
# COMPACT_ATOMS: atom_id res chain seq x y z
N MET A 1 -40.33 -3.52 18.81
CA MET A 1 -40.16 -2.28 19.58
C MET A 1 -38.76 -2.28 20.21
N ARG A 2 -38.03 -1.17 19.99
CA ARG A 2 -36.78 -0.67 20.63
C ARG A 2 -35.60 -1.64 20.83
N ARG A 3 -34.67 -1.57 19.86
CA ARG A 3 -33.24 -1.91 20.02
C ARG A 3 -32.50 -0.76 20.70
N LEU A 4 -31.61 -1.07 21.63
CA LEU A 4 -30.63 -0.14 22.19
C LEU A 4 -29.26 -0.41 21.54
N SER A 5 -28.68 0.66 20.99
CA SER A 5 -27.30 0.74 20.50
C SER A 5 -26.36 1.21 21.63
N PRO A 6 -25.05 0.92 21.57
CA PRO A 6 -24.08 1.74 22.28
C PRO A 6 -22.93 2.20 21.37
N ILE A 7 -23.02 3.41 20.86
CA ILE A 7 -21.87 4.26 20.51
C ILE A 7 -22.25 5.68 20.93
N ASN A 8 -21.74 6.12 22.08
CA ASN A 8 -21.71 7.53 22.48
C ASN A 8 -20.72 7.65 23.65
N ALA A 9 -19.47 7.96 23.34
CA ALA A 9 -18.56 8.61 24.28
C ALA A 9 -17.40 9.18 23.46
N LEU A 10 -17.46 10.48 23.19
CA LEU A 10 -16.34 11.42 22.99
C LEU A 10 -16.94 12.78 22.57
N LYS A 11 -17.30 13.60 23.57
CA LYS A 11 -17.40 15.06 23.43
C LYS A 11 -16.77 15.70 24.67
N PRO A 12 -15.88 16.70 24.51
CA PRO A 12 -15.29 17.40 25.65
C PRO A 12 -16.29 18.40 26.25
N GLN A 13 -16.48 18.34 27.56
CA GLN A 13 -17.19 19.36 28.33
C GLN A 13 -16.28 20.54 28.63
N ALA A 14 -16.72 21.74 28.26
CA ALA A 14 -16.12 23.01 28.68
C ALA A 14 -16.51 23.30 30.13
N SER A 15 -15.51 23.50 30.99
CA SER A 15 -15.68 23.88 32.39
C SER A 15 -16.01 25.36 32.52
N SER A 16 -17.21 25.67 33.01
CA SER A 16 -17.62 27.00 33.48
C SER A 16 -17.00 27.29 34.85
N ALA A 17 -16.09 28.25 34.92
CA ALA A 17 -15.58 28.78 36.19
C ALA A 17 -16.52 29.87 36.73
N SER A 18 -17.07 29.63 37.92
CA SER A 18 -17.80 30.60 38.73
C SER A 18 -16.80 31.41 39.58
N CYS A 19 -16.62 32.70 39.28
CA CYS A 19 -15.90 33.64 40.14
C CYS A 19 -16.89 34.54 40.90
N SER A 20 -16.74 34.55 42.23
CA SER A 20 -17.41 35.47 43.15
C SER A 20 -16.91 36.89 42.98
N ALA A 21 -17.84 37.85 42.91
CA ALA A 21 -17.57 39.28 42.94
C ALA A 21 -17.50 39.79 44.39
N ARG A 22 -16.41 40.48 44.74
CA ARG A 22 -16.37 41.51 45.81
C ARG A 22 -15.76 42.77 45.22
N GLY A 23 -16.43 43.89 45.49
CA GLY A 23 -16.21 45.17 44.82
C GLY A 23 -15.00 45.96 45.28
N GLY A 24 -14.71 46.99 44.50
CA GLY A 24 -13.75 48.05 44.79
C GLY A 24 -13.92 49.17 43.76
N ARG A 25 -14.40 50.33 44.23
CA ARG A 25 -14.65 51.57 43.48
C ARG A 25 -13.33 52.25 43.07
N SER A 26 -13.35 52.95 41.92
CA SER A 26 -12.67 54.21 41.56
C SER A 26 -12.23 54.15 40.09
N SER A 27 -12.29 55.14 39.22
CA SER A 27 -12.86 56.49 39.17
C SER A 27 -12.47 57.05 37.79
N LEU A 28 -13.36 57.86 37.18
CA LEU A 28 -13.08 58.94 36.23
C LEU A 28 -12.49 58.64 34.83
N GLY A 29 -13.22 59.08 33.80
CA GLY A 29 -12.73 59.23 32.42
C GLY A 29 -13.84 59.43 31.38
N LEU A 30 -14.34 60.66 31.26
CA LEU A 30 -15.08 61.24 30.10
C LEU A 30 -14.48 60.85 28.73
N ALA A 31 -15.08 60.87 27.54
CA ALA A 31 -16.36 61.21 26.89
C ALA A 31 -16.21 60.58 25.46
N LEU A 32 -17.17 60.39 24.55
CA LEU A 32 -18.12 61.32 23.94
C LEU A 32 -18.97 60.52 22.90
N CYS A 33 -20.15 61.06 22.61
CA CYS A 33 -21.24 60.56 21.76
C CYS A 33 -20.89 60.19 20.30
N ARG A 34 -21.64 59.24 19.71
CA ARG A 34 -22.70 59.55 18.70
C ARG A 34 -23.50 58.30 18.29
N GLN A 35 -24.82 58.50 18.21
CA GLN A 35 -25.85 57.55 17.78
C GLN A 35 -26.20 57.71 16.28
N ALA A 36 -26.69 56.60 15.71
CA ALA A 36 -27.79 56.44 14.73
C ALA A 36 -27.60 56.81 13.23
N PRO A 37 -28.47 56.34 12.30
CA PRO A 37 -29.44 55.23 12.37
C PRO A 37 -29.48 54.28 11.14
N VAL A 38 -30.26 53.21 11.33
CA VAL A 38 -30.88 52.32 10.34
C VAL A 38 -31.97 53.06 9.55
N VAL A 39 -32.04 52.84 8.22
CA VAL A 39 -33.23 53.13 7.39
C VAL A 39 -33.54 51.92 6.51
N ALA A 40 -34.76 51.44 6.60
CA ALA A 40 -35.42 50.47 5.73
C ALA A 40 -36.77 51.06 5.27
N LEU A 41 -37.23 50.66 4.07
CA LEU A 41 -38.61 50.61 3.51
C LEU A 41 -38.60 50.94 1.98
N PRO A 42 -39.64 50.62 1.17
CA PRO A 42 -40.73 49.64 1.33
C PRO A 42 -41.09 48.82 0.05
N HIS A 43 -42.01 47.86 0.27
CA HIS A 43 -42.81 47.06 -0.66
C HIS A 43 -43.61 47.80 -1.75
N ARG A 44 -43.90 47.10 -2.86
CA ARG A 44 -45.28 47.02 -3.41
C ARG A 44 -45.57 45.73 -4.19
N ARG A 45 -46.70 45.10 -3.86
CA ARG A 45 -47.41 43.99 -4.54
C ARG A 45 -48.33 44.54 -5.64
N SER A 46 -48.69 43.69 -6.61
CA SER A 46 -50.06 43.59 -7.12
C SER A 46 -50.34 42.15 -7.61
N SER A 47 -51.59 41.73 -7.47
CA SER A 47 -52.14 40.38 -7.68
C SER A 47 -53.32 40.49 -8.69
N PRO A 48 -54.32 39.59 -8.71
CA PRO A 48 -54.44 38.34 -9.51
C PRO A 48 -55.73 38.30 -10.38
N THR A 49 -56.00 37.22 -11.12
CA THR A 49 -57.37 36.70 -11.42
C THR A 49 -57.37 35.29 -12.03
N ASN A 50 -58.26 34.43 -11.52
CA ASN A 50 -58.62 33.04 -11.89
C ASN A 50 -59.74 32.99 -13.01
N PRO A 51 -60.57 31.93 -13.22
CA PRO A 51 -60.42 30.47 -13.53
C PRO A 51 -61.30 30.01 -14.78
N PRO A 52 -62.08 28.89 -14.80
CA PRO A 52 -61.84 27.49 -15.28
C PRO A 52 -62.92 27.05 -16.36
N PRO A 53 -63.52 25.81 -16.48
CA PRO A 53 -63.21 24.40 -16.08
C PRO A 53 -63.48 23.30 -17.18
N THR A 54 -63.52 22.00 -16.78
CA THR A 54 -64.24 20.80 -17.37
C THR A 54 -63.71 20.14 -18.66
N SER A 55 -63.84 18.83 -18.96
CA SER A 55 -64.21 17.57 -18.29
C SER A 55 -64.10 16.40 -19.32
N THR A 56 -63.98 15.13 -18.86
CA THR A 56 -64.46 13.86 -19.53
C THR A 56 -63.83 13.44 -20.89
N SER A 57 -63.61 12.17 -21.30
CA SER A 57 -64.20 10.85 -21.01
C SER A 57 -63.36 9.68 -21.60
N LYS A 58 -63.42 8.51 -20.93
CA LYS A 58 -63.58 7.10 -21.41
C LYS A 58 -63.16 6.72 -22.86
N SER A 59 -62.40 5.61 -23.04
CA SER A 59 -62.92 4.24 -23.32
C SER A 59 -61.94 3.29 -24.08
N THR A 60 -61.81 2.06 -23.55
CA THR A 60 -61.82 0.73 -24.23
C THR A 60 -60.77 0.26 -25.26
N ALA A 61 -59.99 -0.76 -24.84
CA ALA A 61 -59.90 -2.17 -25.31
C ALA A 61 -59.40 -2.62 -26.72
N LYS A 62 -58.75 -3.81 -26.70
CA LYS A 62 -58.41 -4.82 -27.75
C LYS A 62 -57.05 -4.64 -28.47
N SER A 63 -56.03 -5.49 -28.32
CA SER A 63 -55.81 -6.94 -28.64
C SER A 63 -55.39 -7.21 -30.10
N ALA A 64 -54.46 -8.19 -30.25
CA ALA A 64 -53.87 -8.77 -31.48
C ALA A 64 -52.56 -8.10 -31.92
N SER A 65 -51.53 -8.73 -32.48
CA SER A 65 -51.08 -10.12 -32.72
C SER A 65 -49.72 -10.03 -33.44
N SER A 66 -48.83 -11.02 -33.30
CA SER A 66 -47.53 -11.12 -33.99
C SER A 66 -47.60 -11.03 -35.53
N PRO A 67 -46.46 -10.87 -36.23
CA PRO A 67 -45.84 -12.06 -36.84
C PRO A 67 -44.29 -12.07 -36.94
N GLN A 68 -43.72 -13.29 -36.96
CA GLN A 68 -42.43 -13.69 -37.56
C GLN A 68 -42.50 -13.64 -39.11
N PRO A 69 -41.48 -13.91 -39.99
CA PRO A 69 -40.37 -14.92 -39.91
C PRO A 69 -39.10 -14.51 -40.75
N PRO A 70 -38.27 -15.39 -41.39
CA PRO A 70 -38.02 -16.84 -41.26
C PRO A 70 -36.53 -17.26 -41.15
N CYS A 71 -36.35 -18.57 -40.94
CA CYS A 71 -35.12 -19.36 -40.85
C CYS A 71 -35.10 -20.42 -41.98
N CYS A 72 -33.94 -20.72 -42.60
CA CYS A 72 -33.63 -21.91 -43.44
C CYS A 72 -32.09 -22.12 -43.36
N LEU A 73 -31.51 -23.16 -42.72
CA LEU A 73 -31.32 -24.61 -43.03
C LEU A 73 -30.27 -24.99 -44.12
N LEU A 74 -29.16 -25.56 -43.62
CA LEU A 74 -28.38 -26.76 -44.02
C LEU A 74 -27.69 -26.89 -45.40
N ALA A 75 -26.38 -27.20 -45.37
CA ALA A 75 -25.75 -28.30 -46.13
C ALA A 75 -24.33 -28.62 -45.60
N ALA A 76 -23.92 -29.90 -45.72
CA ALA A 76 -22.68 -30.48 -45.22
C ALA A 76 -21.86 -31.18 -46.33
N SER A 77 -20.59 -31.49 -46.02
CA SER A 77 -19.58 -32.31 -46.74
C SER A 77 -18.78 -31.57 -47.83
N THR A 78 -17.45 -31.73 -48.00
CA THR A 78 -16.64 -32.97 -48.03
C THR A 78 -15.14 -32.66 -47.87
N ARG A 79 -14.36 -33.64 -47.37
CA ARG A 79 -12.89 -33.62 -47.19
C ARG A 79 -12.14 -33.93 -48.49
N LEU A 80 -11.03 -33.22 -48.75
CA LEU A 80 -9.89 -33.70 -49.57
C LEU A 80 -8.54 -33.25 -48.98
N ARG A 81 -7.49 -34.00 -49.33
CA ARG A 81 -6.16 -34.14 -48.69
C ARG A 81 -5.17 -32.97 -48.95
N SER A 82 -4.23 -32.87 -47.99
CA SER A 82 -2.87 -32.24 -47.86
C SER A 82 -2.03 -32.01 -49.16
N PRO A 83 -0.93 -31.17 -49.17
CA PRO A 83 0.10 -31.06 -48.11
C PRO A 83 0.86 -29.71 -47.87
N SER A 84 1.55 -29.68 -46.71
CA SER A 84 2.85 -29.02 -46.36
C SER A 84 3.14 -27.55 -46.69
N GLY A 85 3.45 -26.76 -45.65
CA GLY A 85 4.22 -25.52 -45.76
C GLY A 85 4.32 -24.76 -44.42
N VAL A 86 5.52 -24.66 -43.86
CA VAL A 86 5.84 -24.02 -42.58
C VAL A 86 6.00 -22.51 -42.79
N SER A 87 5.42 -21.64 -41.93
CA SER A 87 6.07 -20.39 -41.44
C SER A 87 5.16 -19.49 -40.59
N SER A 88 5.83 -18.81 -39.66
CA SER A 88 5.35 -17.80 -38.71
C SER A 88 4.50 -16.68 -39.35
N ALA A 89 3.19 -16.71 -39.14
CA ALA A 89 2.29 -15.58 -39.42
C ALA A 89 1.01 -15.67 -38.57
N MET A 90 1.04 -15.12 -37.35
CA MET A 90 -0.16 -14.95 -36.49
C MET A 90 -0.16 -13.57 -35.82
N ALA A 91 0.19 -12.53 -36.58
CA ALA A 91 -0.07 -11.13 -36.23
C ALA A 91 -0.39 -10.24 -37.45
N SER A 92 -0.52 -10.81 -38.65
CA SER A 92 -0.68 -10.06 -39.91
C SER A 92 -1.79 -10.61 -40.81
N ALA A 93 -2.92 -11.01 -40.21
CA ALA A 93 -4.08 -11.54 -40.95
C ALA A 93 -5.41 -10.88 -40.54
N TYR A 94 -5.38 -9.62 -40.09
CA TYR A 94 -6.60 -8.84 -39.81
C TYR A 94 -6.85 -7.69 -40.79
N SER A 95 -5.96 -7.45 -41.75
CA SER A 95 -6.05 -6.26 -42.63
C SER A 95 -6.56 -6.53 -44.05
N ALA A 96 -6.96 -7.77 -44.40
CA ALA A 96 -7.20 -8.13 -45.80
C ALA A 96 -8.63 -8.62 -46.14
N LEU A 97 -9.63 -8.42 -45.28
CA LEU A 97 -10.97 -8.99 -45.55
C LEU A 97 -12.17 -8.16 -45.10
N HIS A 98 -12.04 -6.85 -44.91
CA HIS A 98 -13.20 -5.97 -44.70
C HIS A 98 -13.21 -4.84 -45.73
N GLY A 99 -13.92 -5.09 -46.84
CA GLY A 99 -14.32 -4.08 -47.80
C GLY A 99 -15.40 -3.18 -47.22
N ALA A 100 -14.98 -2.07 -46.64
CA ALA A 100 -15.67 -0.79 -46.50
C ALA A 100 -14.57 0.19 -46.10
N ALA A 101 -14.45 1.34 -46.76
CA ALA A 101 -13.38 2.32 -46.48
C ALA A 101 -13.28 2.58 -44.96
N ALA A 102 -12.26 1.99 -44.32
CA ALA A 102 -12.08 2.04 -42.89
C ALA A 102 -11.75 3.49 -42.52
N ALA A 103 -12.70 4.17 -41.88
CA ALA A 103 -12.44 5.46 -41.26
C ALA A 103 -11.20 5.31 -40.36
N SER A 104 -10.22 6.20 -40.53
CA SER A 104 -9.01 6.24 -39.71
C SER A 104 -9.39 6.15 -38.23
N ASN A 105 -8.92 5.12 -37.52
CA ASN A 105 -9.11 4.98 -36.07
C ASN A 105 -8.31 6.05 -35.29
N PHE A 106 -7.40 6.77 -35.95
CA PHE A 106 -6.51 7.78 -35.38
C PHE A 106 -6.91 9.16 -35.91
N THR A 107 -7.93 9.73 -35.29
CA THR A 107 -8.41 11.09 -35.54
C THR A 107 -8.53 11.83 -34.22
N VAL A 108 -8.45 13.16 -34.26
CA VAL A 108 -8.61 14.02 -33.07
C VAL A 108 -9.94 13.72 -32.36
N THR A 109 -11.02 13.51 -33.12
CA THR A 109 -12.33 13.14 -32.56
C THR A 109 -12.32 11.76 -31.89
N ALA A 110 -11.65 10.76 -32.47
CA ALA A 110 -11.53 9.44 -31.86
C ALA A 110 -10.67 9.48 -30.59
N LEU A 111 -9.58 10.25 -30.62
CA LEU A 111 -8.69 10.47 -29.47
C LEU A 111 -9.41 11.18 -28.31
N GLY A 112 -10.27 12.15 -28.61
CA GLY A 112 -11.08 12.85 -27.61
C GLY A 112 -11.93 11.92 -26.74
N ARG A 113 -12.32 10.74 -27.24
CA ARG A 113 -13.08 9.73 -26.47
C ARG A 113 -12.30 9.08 -25.32
N TRP A 114 -10.98 9.26 -25.28
CA TRP A 114 -10.16 8.82 -24.16
C TRP A 114 -10.08 9.85 -23.03
N SER A 115 -10.49 11.10 -23.29
CA SER A 115 -10.44 12.18 -22.33
C SER A 115 -11.76 12.30 -21.58
N VAL A 116 -11.70 12.60 -20.29
CA VAL A 116 -12.86 12.95 -19.48
C VAL A 116 -13.22 14.44 -19.57
N LEU A 117 -12.45 15.22 -20.33
CA LEU A 117 -12.73 16.63 -20.63
C LEU A 117 -13.57 16.74 -21.91
N ASN A 118 -14.47 17.73 -21.93
CA ASN A 118 -15.31 18.04 -23.09
C ASN A 118 -14.72 19.19 -23.94
N GLY A 119 -13.39 19.22 -24.07
CA GLY A 119 -12.66 20.23 -24.83
C GLY A 119 -12.50 19.87 -26.30
N THR A 120 -12.33 20.89 -27.16
CA THR A 120 -11.86 20.67 -28.53
C THR A 120 -10.35 20.52 -28.50
N LEU A 121 -9.86 19.39 -28.97
CA LEU A 121 -8.42 19.14 -29.02
C LEU A 121 -7.75 19.92 -30.17
N PRO A 122 -6.49 20.35 -30.00
CA PRO A 122 -5.74 21.07 -31.04
C PRO A 122 -5.63 20.28 -32.35
N ALA A 123 -5.45 21.00 -33.45
CA ALA A 123 -5.29 20.39 -34.77
C ALA A 123 -3.96 19.59 -34.85
N VAL A 124 -3.94 18.58 -35.73
CA VAL A 124 -2.79 17.64 -35.82
C VAL A 124 -1.49 18.36 -36.23
N ASP A 125 -1.61 19.40 -37.04
CA ASP A 125 -0.49 20.21 -37.56
C ASP A 125 0.04 21.26 -36.59
N GLU A 126 -0.73 21.59 -35.53
CA GLU A 126 -0.32 22.53 -34.49
C GLU A 126 0.61 21.89 -33.45
N ILE A 127 0.56 20.57 -33.29
CA ILE A 127 1.28 19.86 -32.22
C ILE A 127 2.57 19.22 -32.73
N LYS A 128 3.65 19.56 -32.04
CA LYS A 128 5.03 19.09 -32.25
C LYS A 128 5.60 18.31 -31.07
N SER A 129 5.09 18.49 -29.86
CA SER A 129 5.56 17.77 -28.67
C SER A 129 4.39 17.17 -27.89
N LEU A 130 4.60 16.00 -27.28
CA LEU A 130 3.60 15.33 -26.45
C LEU A 130 4.10 15.25 -25.00
N HIS A 131 3.42 15.89 -24.06
CA HIS A 131 3.81 15.87 -22.65
C HIS A 131 2.75 15.11 -21.82
N VAL A 132 3.14 13.99 -21.23
CA VAL A 132 2.25 13.09 -20.49
C VAL A 132 2.70 12.98 -19.04
N TYR A 133 1.80 13.32 -18.13
CA TYR A 133 2.03 13.30 -16.68
C TYR A 133 1.19 12.20 -16.04
N ASP A 134 1.80 11.27 -15.30
CA ASP A 134 1.03 10.39 -14.42
C ASP A 134 0.43 11.18 -13.24
N PHE A 135 -0.72 10.73 -12.74
CA PHE A 135 -1.38 11.38 -11.62
C PHE A 135 -0.83 10.90 -10.27
N ASP A 136 -1.11 9.65 -9.92
CA ASP A 136 -0.85 9.09 -8.59
C ASP A 136 0.65 9.06 -8.28
N ASN A 137 1.07 9.71 -7.21
CA ASN A 137 2.45 9.83 -6.69
C ASN A 137 3.49 10.45 -7.64
N THR A 138 3.06 10.86 -8.83
CA THR A 138 3.84 11.63 -9.79
C THR A 138 3.47 13.11 -9.68
N LEU A 139 2.26 13.48 -10.09
CA LEU A 139 1.74 14.85 -10.01
C LEU A 139 1.10 15.14 -8.64
N PHE A 140 0.37 14.17 -8.09
CA PHE A 140 -0.38 14.30 -6.84
C PHE A 140 0.07 13.26 -5.81
N LYS A 141 0.36 13.67 -4.58
CA LYS A 141 0.78 12.81 -3.46
C LYS A 141 -0.40 12.00 -2.95
N THR A 142 -0.70 10.92 -3.65
CA THR A 142 -1.82 10.08 -3.31
C THR A 142 -1.49 9.28 -2.05
N PRO A 143 -2.34 9.31 -1.01
CA PRO A 143 -2.07 8.57 0.21
C PRO A 143 -1.88 7.07 -0.03
N LEU A 144 -0.86 6.49 0.60
CA LEU A 144 -0.64 5.05 0.72
C LEU A 144 -1.22 4.53 2.05
N PRO A 145 -1.57 3.23 2.14
CA PRO A 145 -1.92 2.62 3.43
C PRO A 145 -0.78 2.78 4.44
N ASN A 146 -1.11 3.21 5.65
CA ASN A 146 -0.14 3.53 6.69
C ASN A 146 0.47 2.26 7.31
N PRO A 147 1.78 2.00 7.14
CA PRO A 147 2.45 0.82 7.69
C PRO A 147 2.57 0.84 9.22
N SER A 148 2.35 1.98 9.85
CA SER A 148 2.28 2.12 11.31
C SER A 148 0.93 1.67 11.87
N LEU A 149 -0.12 1.70 11.03
CA LEU A 149 -1.46 1.25 11.41
C LEU A 149 -1.70 -0.19 11.01
N TRP A 150 -1.34 -0.58 9.79
CA TRP A 150 -1.73 -1.87 9.21
C TRP A 150 -0.55 -2.81 9.12
N ASN A 151 -0.78 -4.10 9.40
CA ASN A 151 0.26 -5.09 9.19
C ASN A 151 0.54 -5.29 7.68
N GLY A 152 1.74 -5.78 7.34
CA GLY A 152 2.16 -5.96 5.95
C GLY A 152 1.15 -6.75 5.09
N PRO A 153 0.62 -7.90 5.55
CA PRO A 153 -0.42 -8.63 4.83
C PRO A 153 -1.71 -7.83 4.59
N THR A 154 -2.11 -6.98 5.54
CA THR A 154 -3.28 -6.10 5.40
C THR A 154 -3.02 -4.99 4.40
N ILE A 155 -1.82 -4.44 4.32
CA ILE A 155 -1.46 -3.48 3.26
C ILE A 155 -1.63 -4.14 1.88
N GLY A 156 -1.13 -5.36 1.70
CA GLY A 156 -1.35 -6.12 0.46
C GLY A 156 -2.83 -6.40 0.17
N THR A 157 -3.62 -6.67 1.22
CA THR A 157 -5.07 -6.85 1.13
C THR A 157 -5.79 -5.56 0.70
N LEU A 158 -5.45 -4.44 1.31
CA LEU A 158 -5.98 -3.12 0.98
C LEU A 158 -5.63 -2.74 -0.46
N SER A 159 -4.41 -3.01 -0.91
CA SER A 159 -4.00 -2.73 -2.28
C SER A 159 -4.66 -3.63 -3.33
N SER A 160 -5.23 -4.78 -2.94
CA SER A 160 -5.80 -5.74 -3.90
C SER A 160 -7.21 -5.36 -4.36
N GLN A 161 -7.46 -5.48 -5.67
CA GLN A 161 -8.80 -5.31 -6.22
C GLN A 161 -9.77 -6.45 -5.86
N ASP A 162 -9.28 -7.67 -5.63
CA ASP A 162 -10.14 -8.86 -5.57
C ASP A 162 -10.66 -9.20 -4.16
N VAL A 163 -10.10 -8.59 -3.11
CA VAL A 163 -10.51 -8.89 -1.73
C VAL A 163 -11.82 -8.20 -1.36
N PHE A 164 -11.99 -6.95 -1.78
CA PHE A 164 -13.21 -6.19 -1.53
C PHE A 164 -14.15 -6.27 -2.75
N VAL A 165 -15.46 -6.46 -2.55
CA VAL A 165 -16.45 -6.54 -3.64
C VAL A 165 -16.38 -5.33 -4.58
N ASN A 166 -16.08 -4.15 -4.04
CA ASN A 166 -15.99 -2.90 -4.79
C ASN A 166 -14.56 -2.48 -5.17
N GLY A 167 -13.58 -3.36 -4.99
CA GLY A 167 -12.16 -3.03 -5.14
C GLY A 167 -11.54 -2.43 -3.87
N GLY A 168 -10.22 -2.52 -3.78
CA GLY A 168 -9.43 -2.01 -2.66
C GLY A 168 -9.09 -0.52 -2.74
N TRP A 169 -8.02 -0.14 -2.06
CA TRP A 169 -7.51 1.23 -1.85
C TRP A 169 -7.46 2.08 -3.13
N TRP A 170 -6.95 1.52 -4.23
CA TRP A 170 -6.80 2.24 -5.50
C TRP A 170 -8.10 2.39 -6.31
N HIS A 171 -9.16 1.68 -5.90
CA HIS A 171 -10.43 1.61 -6.62
C HIS A 171 -11.54 2.37 -5.90
N ASP A 172 -11.32 2.74 -4.64
CA ASP A 172 -12.24 3.48 -3.82
C ASP A 172 -11.97 4.98 -3.89
N ASN A 173 -12.90 5.75 -4.48
CA ASN A 173 -12.73 7.18 -4.63
C ASN A 173 -12.76 7.95 -3.31
N ARG A 174 -13.34 7.36 -2.26
CA ARG A 174 -13.43 7.97 -0.93
C ARG A 174 -12.05 8.10 -0.30
N ILE A 175 -11.14 7.16 -0.56
CA ILE A 175 -9.76 7.22 -0.09
C ILE A 175 -9.04 8.44 -0.64
N LEU A 176 -9.15 8.70 -1.95
CA LEU A 176 -8.57 9.90 -2.56
C LEU A 176 -9.29 11.16 -2.08
N ALA A 177 -10.61 11.12 -1.95
CA ALA A 177 -11.42 12.24 -1.45
C ALA A 177 -11.14 12.58 0.03
N ALA A 178 -10.68 11.62 0.83
CA ALA A 178 -10.33 11.80 2.24
C ALA A 178 -8.95 12.44 2.45
N THR A 179 -8.22 12.73 1.37
CA THR A 179 -6.94 13.44 1.43
C THR A 179 -7.08 14.77 2.18
N GLY A 180 -6.09 15.11 3.01
CA GLY A 180 -6.11 16.32 3.83
C GLY A 180 -7.25 16.31 4.86
N GLU A 181 -8.03 17.37 4.91
CA GLU A 181 -9.25 17.45 5.74
C GLU A 181 -10.53 17.00 4.98
N GLY A 182 -10.37 16.35 3.83
CA GLY A 182 -11.46 15.90 2.97
C GLY A 182 -11.77 16.87 1.82
N ALA A 183 -12.33 16.31 0.74
CA ALA A 183 -12.47 16.98 -0.55
C ALA A 183 -13.16 18.35 -0.50
N ASP A 184 -14.22 18.51 0.29
CA ASP A 184 -14.97 19.77 0.35
C ASP A 184 -14.13 20.95 0.88
N LYS A 185 -13.23 20.67 1.84
CA LYS A 185 -12.32 21.67 2.40
C LYS A 185 -11.08 21.85 1.54
N GLU A 186 -10.52 20.75 1.05
CA GLU A 186 -9.31 20.77 0.23
C GLU A 186 -9.55 21.39 -1.15
N GLU A 187 -10.75 21.25 -1.73
CA GLU A 187 -11.11 21.90 -3.00
C GLU A 187 -10.94 23.42 -2.93
N GLN A 188 -11.28 24.04 -1.79
CA GLN A 188 -11.13 25.48 -1.57
C GLN A 188 -9.68 25.94 -1.48
N ARG A 189 -8.78 25.03 -1.10
CA ARG A 189 -7.33 25.27 -0.96
C ARG A 189 -6.55 24.68 -2.13
N ALA A 190 -7.24 24.17 -3.15
CA ALA A 190 -6.66 23.44 -4.26
C ALA A 190 -5.71 22.31 -3.79
N TRP A 191 -6.04 21.60 -2.70
CA TRP A 191 -5.19 20.56 -2.09
C TRP A 191 -3.74 21.01 -1.86
N GLU A 192 -3.55 22.22 -1.32
CA GLU A 192 -2.23 22.77 -1.01
C GLU A 192 -1.37 21.78 -0.19
N GLY A 193 -0.10 21.64 -0.55
CA GLY A 193 0.84 20.70 0.08
C GLY A 193 0.78 19.26 -0.43
N TRP A 194 -0.30 18.87 -1.11
CA TRP A 194 -0.49 17.53 -1.68
C TRP A 194 -0.04 17.40 -3.14
N TRP A 195 0.30 18.50 -3.81
CA TRP A 195 0.89 18.45 -5.14
C TRP A 195 2.40 18.28 -5.09
N ASN A 196 2.96 17.65 -6.13
CA ASN A 196 4.37 17.74 -6.43
C ASN A 196 4.64 19.04 -7.19
N GLU A 197 4.96 20.12 -6.48
CA GLU A 197 5.06 21.46 -7.07
C GLU A 197 6.10 21.56 -8.20
N LYS A 198 7.14 20.71 -8.20
CA LYS A 198 8.09 20.64 -9.33
C LYS A 198 7.44 20.11 -10.60
N VAL A 199 6.56 19.11 -10.47
CA VAL A 199 5.83 18.55 -11.61
C VAL A 199 4.71 19.50 -12.04
N VAL A 200 4.06 20.19 -11.10
CA VAL A 200 3.09 21.28 -11.41
C VAL A 200 3.75 22.38 -12.24
N GLU A 201 4.97 22.78 -11.92
CA GLU A 201 5.71 23.76 -12.71
C GLU A 201 5.95 23.27 -14.15
N LEU A 202 6.35 22.01 -14.33
CA LEU A 202 6.50 21.40 -15.65
C LEU A 202 5.18 21.35 -16.43
N VAL A 203 4.07 21.04 -15.77
CA VAL A 203 2.73 21.10 -16.39
C VAL A 203 2.43 22.52 -16.86
N ARG A 204 2.66 23.53 -16.02
CA ARG A 204 2.43 24.93 -16.40
C ARG A 204 3.32 25.40 -17.55
N LEU A 205 4.56 24.91 -17.64
CA LEU A 205 5.43 25.17 -18.78
C LEU A 205 4.88 24.52 -20.04
N SER A 206 4.37 23.29 -19.94
CA SER A 206 3.72 22.59 -21.05
C SER A 206 2.47 23.31 -21.55
N ILE A 207 1.60 23.77 -20.66
CA ILE A 207 0.39 24.54 -21.01
C ILE A 207 0.73 25.83 -21.77
N LYS A 208 1.88 26.47 -21.46
CA LYS A 208 2.34 27.68 -22.16
C LYS A 208 2.93 27.38 -23.54
N GLN A 209 3.36 26.14 -23.78
CA GLN A 209 3.96 25.74 -25.03
C GLN A 209 2.86 25.42 -26.05
N LYS A 210 2.64 26.33 -27.01
CA LYS A 210 1.52 26.28 -27.96
C LYS A 210 1.57 25.08 -28.92
N ASP A 211 2.75 24.53 -29.15
CA ASP A 211 2.98 23.35 -29.99
C ASP A 211 3.13 22.06 -29.17
N ALA A 212 2.81 22.08 -27.87
CA ALA A 212 2.76 20.88 -27.04
C ALA A 212 1.33 20.51 -26.68
N LEU A 213 1.03 19.21 -26.72
CA LEU A 213 -0.18 18.68 -26.12
C LEU A 213 0.10 18.24 -24.68
N CYS A 214 -0.60 18.85 -23.73
CA CYS A 214 -0.46 18.58 -22.30
C CYS A 214 -1.52 17.58 -21.81
N VAL A 215 -1.06 16.41 -21.36
CA VAL A 215 -1.93 15.28 -21.00
C VAL A 215 -1.70 14.84 -19.56
N LEU A 216 -2.79 14.74 -18.80
CA LEU A 216 -2.83 13.98 -17.55
C LEU A 216 -3.29 12.55 -17.84
N LEU A 217 -2.59 11.53 -17.33
CA LEU A 217 -2.93 10.12 -17.54
C LEU A 217 -2.91 9.37 -16.21
N THR A 218 -3.94 8.58 -15.90
CA THR A 218 -3.95 7.75 -14.68
C THR A 218 -4.57 6.38 -14.92
N GLY A 219 -4.10 5.39 -14.16
CA GLY A 219 -4.71 4.06 -14.12
C GLY A 219 -6.06 4.00 -13.40
N ARG A 220 -6.46 5.07 -12.67
CA ARG A 220 -7.73 5.15 -11.94
C ARG A 220 -8.92 4.99 -12.88
N SER A 221 -9.98 4.33 -12.40
CA SER A 221 -11.16 4.07 -13.23
C SER A 221 -11.93 5.37 -13.53
N GLU A 222 -12.31 5.56 -14.79
CA GLU A 222 -13.08 6.72 -15.22
C GLU A 222 -14.39 6.86 -14.43
N LYS A 223 -15.17 5.78 -14.36
CA LYS A 223 -16.49 5.75 -13.70
C LYS A 223 -16.43 6.18 -12.22
N GLY A 224 -15.33 5.88 -11.52
CA GLY A 224 -15.21 6.18 -10.09
C GLY A 224 -14.56 7.53 -9.77
N PHE A 225 -13.67 8.01 -10.65
CA PHE A 225 -12.74 9.10 -10.32
C PHE A 225 -12.83 10.33 -11.22
N ALA A 226 -13.53 10.27 -12.36
CA ALA A 226 -13.54 11.38 -13.33
C ALA A 226 -13.99 12.71 -12.72
N ASP A 227 -15.05 12.70 -11.92
CA ASP A 227 -15.55 13.92 -11.26
C ASP A 227 -14.54 14.49 -10.26
N LEU A 228 -13.96 13.63 -9.42
CA LEU A 228 -13.00 14.06 -8.39
C LEU A 228 -11.71 14.59 -9.02
N VAL A 229 -11.12 13.87 -9.97
CA VAL A 229 -9.88 14.29 -10.62
C VAL A 229 -10.08 15.60 -11.38
N ARG A 230 -11.21 15.76 -12.09
CA ARG A 230 -11.55 17.05 -12.74
C ARG A 230 -11.62 18.21 -11.76
N LYS A 231 -12.27 18.02 -10.60
CA LYS A 231 -12.32 19.04 -9.56
C LYS A 231 -10.92 19.41 -9.05
N MET A 232 -10.08 18.40 -8.79
CA MET A 232 -8.72 18.61 -8.28
C MET A 232 -7.85 19.42 -9.24
N VAL A 233 -7.80 19.04 -10.52
CA VAL A 233 -7.00 19.77 -11.51
C VAL A 233 -7.55 21.17 -11.78
N LYS A 234 -8.89 21.32 -11.80
CA LYS A 234 -9.53 22.63 -11.96
C LYS A 234 -9.26 23.55 -10.79
N ALA A 235 -9.33 23.07 -9.56
CA ALA A 235 -9.03 23.86 -8.37
C ALA A 235 -7.56 24.33 -8.35
N LYS A 236 -6.64 23.51 -8.88
CA LYS A 236 -5.21 23.85 -8.99
C LYS A 236 -4.87 24.69 -10.22
N ASP A 237 -5.86 25.05 -11.05
CA ASP A 237 -5.70 25.81 -12.29
C ASP A 237 -4.71 25.12 -13.26
N LEU A 238 -4.89 23.81 -13.43
CA LEU A 238 -4.12 23.00 -14.38
C LEU A 238 -4.99 22.65 -15.57
N ASP A 239 -4.92 23.50 -16.60
CA ASP A 239 -5.70 23.39 -17.83
C ASP A 239 -5.05 22.41 -18.83
N PHE A 240 -5.25 21.11 -18.58
CA PHE A 240 -4.79 20.06 -19.49
C PHE A 240 -5.67 19.99 -20.75
N ASP A 241 -5.07 19.72 -21.91
CA ASP A 241 -5.81 19.42 -23.14
C ASP A 241 -6.58 18.10 -22.99
N MET A 242 -5.99 17.13 -22.29
CA MET A 242 -6.56 15.81 -22.07
C MET A 242 -6.37 15.32 -20.63
N VAL A 243 -7.42 14.71 -20.09
CA VAL A 243 -7.36 13.96 -18.83
C VAL A 243 -7.83 12.53 -19.10
N GLY A 244 -6.88 11.62 -19.26
CA GLY A 244 -7.11 10.20 -19.54
C GLY A 244 -7.21 9.37 -18.27
N LEU A 245 -8.40 8.89 -17.95
CA LEU A 245 -8.64 7.85 -16.93
C LEU A 245 -8.87 6.51 -17.61
N LYS A 246 -8.72 5.39 -16.88
CA LYS A 246 -8.94 4.05 -17.42
C LYS A 246 -10.44 3.78 -17.63
N PRO A 247 -10.92 3.66 -18.88
CA PRO A 247 -12.31 3.29 -19.11
C PRO A 247 -12.52 1.79 -18.85
N ARG A 248 -13.77 1.33 -18.84
CA ARG A 248 -14.08 -0.11 -18.67
C ARG A 248 -13.55 -0.95 -19.84
N VAL A 249 -13.61 -0.39 -21.03
CA VAL A 249 -13.12 -0.94 -22.31
C VAL A 249 -12.52 0.20 -23.11
N SER A 250 -11.61 -0.07 -24.03
CA SER A 250 -11.11 0.95 -24.95
C SER A 250 -12.25 1.51 -25.81
N PRO A 251 -12.05 2.67 -26.46
CA PRO A 251 -12.98 3.18 -27.48
C PRO A 251 -13.22 2.20 -28.65
N SER A 252 -12.30 1.25 -28.86
CA SER A 252 -12.42 0.14 -29.81
C SER A 252 -13.03 -1.14 -29.19
N ASN A 253 -13.60 -1.05 -27.99
CA ASN A 253 -14.26 -2.12 -27.24
C ASN A 253 -13.33 -3.28 -26.79
N GLN A 254 -12.04 -3.03 -26.66
CA GLN A 254 -11.05 -3.98 -26.14
C GLN A 254 -10.99 -3.92 -24.61
N ARG A 255 -10.87 -5.09 -23.95
CA ARG A 255 -10.59 -5.14 -22.51
C ARG A 255 -9.11 -4.93 -22.23
N PHE A 256 -8.82 -4.15 -21.19
CA PHE A 256 -7.46 -3.95 -20.72
C PHE A 256 -6.98 -5.12 -19.88
N GLN A 257 -5.78 -5.61 -20.16
CA GLN A 257 -5.13 -6.69 -19.40
C GLN A 257 -4.43 -6.15 -18.15
N SER A 258 -3.94 -4.92 -18.24
CA SER A 258 -3.22 -4.22 -17.16
C SER A 258 -3.34 -2.70 -17.32
N THR A 259 -2.89 -1.95 -16.31
CA THR A 259 -2.83 -0.48 -16.33
C THR A 259 -1.74 -0.06 -17.30
N MET A 260 -0.62 -0.77 -17.30
CA MET A 260 0.43 -0.60 -18.31
C MET A 260 -0.12 -0.78 -19.73
N HIS A 261 -0.88 -1.86 -19.98
CA HIS A 261 -1.47 -2.11 -21.29
C HIS A 261 -2.47 -1.01 -21.69
N PHE A 262 -3.31 -0.53 -20.77
CA PHE A 262 -4.16 0.64 -21.00
C PHE A 262 -3.34 1.87 -21.41
N LYS A 263 -2.32 2.22 -20.62
CA LYS A 263 -1.48 3.41 -20.89
C LYS A 263 -0.75 3.27 -22.23
N GLN A 264 -0.25 2.09 -22.57
CA GLN A 264 0.39 1.82 -23.87
C GLN A 264 -0.58 2.01 -25.05
N LEU A 265 -1.81 1.47 -24.96
CA LEU A 265 -2.82 1.67 -26.01
C LEU A 265 -3.22 3.15 -26.16
N PHE A 266 -3.35 3.86 -25.05
CA PHE A 266 -3.61 5.31 -25.06
C PHE A 266 -2.45 6.06 -25.74
N LEU A 267 -1.20 5.77 -25.35
CA LEU A 267 -0.02 6.41 -25.93
C LEU A 267 0.15 6.10 -27.42
N GLU A 268 -0.16 4.87 -27.86
CA GLU A 268 -0.18 4.53 -29.29
C GLU A 268 -1.24 5.36 -30.04
N ALA A 269 -2.47 5.45 -29.51
CA ALA A 269 -3.51 6.29 -30.10
C ALA A 269 -3.12 7.77 -30.16
N LEU A 270 -2.44 8.26 -29.11
CA LEU A 270 -1.93 9.63 -29.03
C LEU A 270 -0.90 9.91 -30.12
N MET A 271 0.14 9.08 -30.21
CA MET A 271 1.23 9.23 -31.18
C MET A 271 0.73 9.08 -32.63
N GLU A 272 -0.11 8.08 -32.92
CA GLU A 272 -0.64 7.87 -34.27
C GLU A 272 -1.62 8.99 -34.70
N THR A 273 -2.30 9.64 -33.76
CA THR A 273 -3.19 10.79 -34.06
C THR A 273 -2.38 12.05 -34.33
N TYR A 274 -1.46 12.41 -33.42
CA TYR A 274 -0.57 13.56 -33.56
C TYR A 274 0.71 13.18 -34.32
N LYS A 275 0.53 12.73 -35.56
CA LYS A 275 1.61 12.18 -36.39
C LYS A 275 2.78 13.15 -36.62
N ASN A 276 2.52 14.46 -36.56
CA ASN A 276 3.51 15.52 -36.76
C ASN A 276 4.35 15.82 -35.51
N ALA A 277 4.01 15.23 -34.35
CA ALA A 277 4.81 15.34 -33.15
C ALA A 277 6.18 14.70 -33.35
N GLU A 278 7.24 15.33 -32.86
CA GLU A 278 8.63 14.94 -33.04
C GLU A 278 9.18 14.28 -31.77
N ASP A 279 8.60 14.61 -30.61
CA ASP A 279 8.97 14.07 -29.31
C ASP A 279 7.80 13.78 -28.38
N ILE A 280 8.04 12.86 -27.42
CA ILE A 280 7.15 12.57 -26.29
C ILE A 280 7.94 12.53 -25.00
N ARG A 281 7.42 13.16 -23.94
CA ARG A 281 7.92 13.10 -22.57
C ARG A 281 6.88 12.49 -21.66
N VAL A 282 7.24 11.43 -20.95
CA VAL A 282 6.38 10.75 -19.97
C VAL A 282 6.98 10.86 -18.57
N TYR A 283 6.24 11.45 -17.65
CA TYR A 283 6.59 11.55 -16.23
C TYR A 283 5.84 10.49 -15.43
N GLU A 284 6.55 9.63 -14.71
CA GLU A 284 5.99 8.52 -13.93
C GLU A 284 6.89 8.21 -12.73
N ASP A 285 6.30 7.92 -11.57
CA ASP A 285 7.01 7.62 -10.32
C ASP A 285 7.54 6.17 -10.27
N ARG A 286 6.76 5.21 -10.76
CA ARG A 286 7.03 3.78 -10.59
C ARG A 286 8.16 3.29 -11.49
N PRO A 287 9.27 2.74 -10.95
CA PRO A 287 10.40 2.22 -11.73
C PRO A 287 9.99 1.13 -12.74
N LYS A 288 9.04 0.27 -12.36
CA LYS A 288 8.53 -0.79 -13.25
C LYS A 288 7.78 -0.20 -14.43
N HIS A 289 7.02 0.87 -14.22
CA HIS A 289 6.30 1.54 -15.29
C HIS A 289 7.23 2.33 -16.19
N THR A 290 8.19 3.08 -15.63
CA THR A 290 9.16 3.81 -16.43
C THR A 290 9.98 2.87 -17.32
N LYS A 291 10.39 1.70 -16.81
CA LYS A 291 10.99 0.65 -17.63
C LYS A 291 10.02 0.17 -18.73
N GLY A 292 8.78 -0.13 -18.38
CA GLY A 292 7.76 -0.59 -19.33
C GLY A 292 7.49 0.40 -20.47
N PHE A 293 7.51 1.70 -20.20
CA PHE A 293 7.38 2.74 -21.23
C PHE A 293 8.62 2.84 -22.12
N ARG A 294 9.83 2.77 -21.54
CA ARG A 294 11.08 2.77 -22.33
C ARG A 294 11.11 1.59 -23.30
N ASP A 295 10.77 0.40 -22.81
CA ASP A 295 10.68 -0.81 -23.64
C ASP A 295 9.62 -0.64 -24.75
N PHE A 296 8.45 -0.09 -24.42
CA PHE A 296 7.37 0.18 -25.37
C PHE A 296 7.78 1.17 -26.47
N PHE A 297 8.40 2.30 -26.13
CA PHE A 297 8.81 3.30 -27.13
C PHE A 297 9.93 2.77 -28.04
N ALA A 298 10.86 1.98 -27.49
CA ALA A 298 11.89 1.31 -28.30
C ALA A 298 11.28 0.32 -29.30
N GLU A 299 10.27 -0.45 -28.89
CA GLU A 299 9.52 -1.33 -29.79
C GLU A 299 8.73 -0.55 -30.83
N TYR A 300 8.01 0.49 -30.41
CA TYR A 300 7.22 1.36 -31.28
C TYR A 300 8.09 1.97 -32.38
N ASN A 301 9.23 2.57 -32.03
CA ASN A 301 10.16 3.15 -33.01
C ASN A 301 10.77 2.09 -33.95
N ARG A 302 11.01 0.86 -33.47
CA ARG A 302 11.46 -0.23 -34.35
C ARG A 302 10.41 -0.56 -35.41
N ARG A 303 9.13 -0.60 -35.02
CA ARG A 303 8.01 -0.80 -35.98
C ARG A 303 7.93 0.36 -36.97
N GLN A 304 8.03 1.61 -36.49
CA GLN A 304 7.98 2.79 -37.34
C GLN A 304 9.14 2.88 -38.34
N ASN A 305 10.31 2.34 -38.01
CA ASN A 305 11.43 2.25 -38.96
C ASN A 305 11.20 1.18 -40.04
N ALA A 306 10.52 0.08 -39.70
CA ALA A 306 10.28 -1.02 -40.64
C ALA A 306 9.07 -0.76 -41.55
N MET A 307 7.99 -0.23 -41.00
CA MET A 307 6.76 0.12 -41.71
C MET A 307 6.22 1.44 -41.14
N PRO A 308 6.69 2.59 -41.65
CA PRO A 308 6.32 3.89 -41.12
C PRO A 308 4.84 4.20 -41.35
N THR A 309 4.11 4.50 -40.28
CA THR A 309 2.79 5.16 -40.34
C THR A 309 2.91 6.65 -40.10
N ARG A 310 3.81 7.04 -39.19
CA ARG A 310 4.24 8.43 -38.93
C ARG A 310 5.76 8.61 -38.83
N GLY A 311 6.51 7.51 -38.81
CA GLY A 311 7.96 7.53 -38.55
C GLY A 311 8.29 7.46 -37.05
N PRO A 312 9.57 7.27 -36.69
CA PRO A 312 9.99 7.22 -35.29
C PRO A 312 9.82 8.58 -34.61
N LEU A 313 9.81 8.61 -33.27
CA LEU A 313 9.90 9.84 -32.48
C LEU A 313 10.95 9.76 -31.38
N THR A 314 11.37 10.92 -30.89
CA THR A 314 12.21 10.99 -29.68
C THR A 314 11.34 10.74 -28.46
N ALA A 315 11.65 9.73 -27.66
CA ALA A 315 10.88 9.41 -26.45
C ALA A 315 11.74 9.53 -25.20
N GLU A 316 11.31 10.38 -24.27
CA GLU A 316 11.92 10.56 -22.96
C GLU A 316 10.98 10.06 -21.86
N VAL A 317 11.47 9.19 -20.99
CA VAL A 317 10.72 8.69 -19.83
C VAL A 317 11.44 9.11 -18.56
N VAL A 318 10.87 10.11 -17.90
CA VAL A 318 11.40 10.72 -16.68
C VAL A 318 10.82 9.99 -15.48
N GLN A 319 11.69 9.32 -14.71
CA GLN A 319 11.29 8.74 -13.45
C GLN A 319 11.23 9.82 -12.37
N VAL A 320 10.04 10.13 -11.90
CA VAL A 320 9.83 11.10 -10.83
C VAL A 320 10.11 10.44 -9.48
N ALA A 321 10.74 11.17 -8.56
CA ALA A 321 10.96 10.66 -7.22
C ALA A 321 9.62 10.46 -6.50
N ASP A 322 9.46 9.31 -5.84
CA ASP A 322 8.27 9.01 -5.05
C ASP A 322 8.11 10.04 -3.93
N THR A 323 6.91 10.61 -3.83
CA THR A 323 6.51 11.59 -2.80
C THR A 323 5.31 11.08 -1.99
N SER A 324 5.32 9.79 -1.69
CA SER A 324 4.29 9.12 -0.92
C SER A 324 4.10 9.69 0.49
N THR A 325 2.87 9.59 0.96
CA THR A 325 2.40 10.04 2.28
C THR A 325 1.25 9.14 2.70
N THR A 326 0.72 9.30 3.92
CA THR A 326 -0.43 8.56 4.43
C THR A 326 -1.58 9.50 4.76
N LEU A 327 -2.77 8.96 5.00
CA LEU A 327 -3.86 9.73 5.59
C LEU A 327 -3.59 9.97 7.09
N ASP A 328 -4.36 10.89 7.68
CA ASP A 328 -4.46 10.97 9.14
C ASP A 328 -4.90 9.60 9.69
N PRO A 329 -4.26 9.07 10.75
CA PRO A 329 -4.55 7.74 11.25
C PRO A 329 -6.01 7.47 11.60
N VAL A 330 -6.74 8.47 12.11
CA VAL A 330 -8.15 8.32 12.48
C VAL A 330 -9.03 8.29 11.24
N VAL A 331 -8.77 9.21 10.30
CA VAL A 331 -9.45 9.25 9.01
C VAL A 331 -9.22 7.96 8.23
N GLU A 332 -7.99 7.45 8.20
CA GLU A 332 -7.64 6.24 7.50
C GLU A 332 -8.41 5.01 8.01
N VAL A 333 -8.45 4.83 9.33
CA VAL A 333 -9.20 3.74 9.95
C VAL A 333 -10.69 3.87 9.68
N ALA A 334 -11.23 5.10 9.70
CA ALA A 334 -12.64 5.36 9.40
C ALA A 334 -12.98 4.99 7.94
N GLU A 335 -12.16 5.38 6.97
CA GLU A 335 -12.40 5.05 5.55
C GLU A 335 -12.25 3.55 5.27
N VAL A 336 -11.25 2.89 5.86
CA VAL A 336 -11.11 1.43 5.76
C VAL A 336 -12.31 0.71 6.41
N GLN A 337 -12.79 1.19 7.56
CA GLN A 337 -13.99 0.64 8.18
C GLN A 337 -15.23 0.86 7.29
N HIS A 338 -15.33 2.00 6.61
CA HIS A 338 -16.41 2.28 5.69
C HIS A 338 -16.34 1.38 4.43
N MET A 339 -15.15 1.11 3.92
CA MET A 339 -14.89 0.13 2.86
C MET A 339 -15.36 -1.29 3.27
N ILE A 340 -15.02 -1.72 4.49
CA ILE A 340 -15.46 -3.00 5.06
C ILE A 340 -16.99 -3.06 5.20
N ASN A 341 -17.62 -2.00 5.70
CA ASN A 341 -19.07 -1.96 5.88
C ASN A 341 -19.80 -2.16 4.54
N ILE A 342 -19.36 -1.47 3.50
CA ILE A 342 -19.93 -1.63 2.15
C ILE A 342 -19.73 -3.06 1.63
N HIS A 343 -18.52 -3.61 1.79
CA HIS A 343 -18.24 -5.00 1.43
C HIS A 343 -19.22 -5.97 2.13
N ASN A 344 -19.34 -5.86 3.45
CA ASN A 344 -20.17 -6.74 4.27
C ASN A 344 -21.66 -6.63 3.93
N ASP A 345 -22.14 -5.42 3.62
CA ASP A 345 -23.52 -5.19 3.18
C ASP A 345 -23.80 -5.89 1.84
N MET A 346 -22.86 -5.85 0.90
CA MET A 346 -23.02 -6.51 -0.41
C MET A 346 -22.96 -8.03 -0.29
N VAL A 347 -22.01 -8.56 0.47
CA VAL A 347 -21.91 -10.00 0.77
C VAL A 347 -23.20 -10.52 1.41
N THR A 348 -23.81 -9.72 2.30
CA THR A 348 -25.09 -10.08 2.93
C THR A 348 -26.26 -10.08 1.94
N LYS A 349 -26.28 -9.13 1.00
CA LYS A 349 -27.37 -8.98 0.00
C LYS A 349 -27.28 -9.97 -1.16
N GLN A 350 -26.10 -10.50 -1.48
CA GLN A 350 -25.90 -11.45 -2.59
C GLN A 350 -25.12 -12.70 -2.18
N PRO A 351 -25.68 -13.55 -1.30
CA PRO A 351 -24.98 -14.73 -0.76
C PRO A 351 -24.73 -15.83 -1.81
N SER A 352 -25.45 -15.85 -2.93
CA SER A 352 -25.45 -16.97 -3.90
C SER A 352 -24.41 -16.87 -5.03
N SER A 353 -23.92 -15.67 -5.37
CA SER A 353 -22.97 -15.44 -6.48
C SER A 353 -21.50 -15.44 -6.05
N HIS A 354 -21.20 -15.14 -4.78
CA HIS A 354 -19.83 -14.95 -4.25
C HIS A 354 -19.52 -15.90 -3.09
N LYS A 355 -19.77 -17.22 -3.26
CA LYS A 355 -19.61 -18.29 -2.24
C LYS A 355 -18.23 -18.41 -1.57
N ARG A 356 -17.28 -17.50 -1.83
CA ARG A 356 -15.93 -17.48 -1.27
C ARG A 356 -15.58 -16.20 -0.49
N GLN A 357 -16.41 -15.17 -0.50
CA GLN A 357 -16.11 -13.93 0.21
C GLN A 357 -16.83 -13.90 1.56
N ASN A 358 -16.04 -13.99 2.63
CA ASN A 358 -16.53 -13.88 4.00
C ASN A 358 -16.67 -12.41 4.38
N LYS A 359 -17.55 -12.12 5.35
CA LYS A 359 -17.55 -10.81 6.00
C LYS A 359 -16.18 -10.51 6.58
N LEU A 360 -15.76 -9.27 6.48
CA LEU A 360 -14.48 -8.78 6.97
C LEU A 360 -14.68 -7.92 8.22
N ARG A 361 -13.67 -7.87 9.08
CA ARG A 361 -13.61 -6.93 10.20
C ARG A 361 -12.18 -6.46 10.45
N ILE A 362 -12.04 -5.26 11.02
CA ILE A 362 -10.78 -4.82 11.59
C ILE A 362 -10.58 -5.58 12.91
N LYS A 363 -9.43 -6.23 13.04
CA LYS A 363 -8.94 -6.76 14.31
C LYS A 363 -7.69 -6.00 14.71
N LYS A 364 -7.36 -6.08 15.99
CA LYS A 364 -6.25 -5.39 16.62
C LYS A 364 -5.28 -6.43 17.15
N THR A 365 -4.00 -6.32 16.87
CA THR A 365 -2.96 -7.09 17.57
C THR A 365 -2.26 -6.16 18.54
N VAL A 366 -2.24 -6.51 19.82
CA VAL A 366 -1.51 -5.75 20.86
C VAL A 366 -0.16 -6.41 21.08
N PHE A 367 0.91 -5.67 20.82
CA PHE A 367 2.27 -6.13 21.09
C PHE A 367 2.60 -6.01 22.59
N PHE A 368 2.30 -4.85 23.17
CA PHE A 368 2.52 -4.62 24.59
C PHE A 368 1.62 -3.49 25.11
N THR A 369 1.46 -3.45 26.42
CA THR A 369 0.94 -2.30 27.15
C THR A 369 2.10 -1.63 27.88
N GLY A 370 2.17 -0.30 27.84
CA GLY A 370 3.27 0.46 28.43
C GLY A 370 2.89 1.89 28.73
N TYR A 371 3.75 2.58 29.47
CA TYR A 371 3.68 4.02 29.59
C TYR A 371 4.37 4.63 28.36
N MET A 372 3.58 5.24 27.49
CA MET A 372 4.02 5.83 26.24
C MET A 372 4.72 7.16 26.50
N ILE A 373 5.87 7.34 25.88
CA ILE A 373 6.74 8.51 26.02
C ILE A 373 6.53 9.41 24.81
N THR A 374 6.49 10.72 25.03
CA THR A 374 6.38 11.71 23.95
C THR A 374 7.62 11.70 23.05
N PRO A 375 7.50 12.07 21.76
CA PRO A 375 8.67 12.20 20.89
C PRO A 375 9.72 13.18 21.42
N GLU A 376 9.29 14.25 22.10
CA GLU A 376 10.15 15.27 22.69
C GLU A 376 11.01 14.68 23.81
N ASP A 377 10.41 13.91 24.71
CA ASP A 377 11.14 13.27 25.81
C ASP A 377 11.93 12.05 25.35
N THR A 378 11.46 11.32 24.34
CA THR A 378 12.23 10.26 23.65
C THR A 378 13.58 10.80 23.16
N LYS A 379 13.59 11.97 22.50
CA LYS A 379 14.82 12.63 22.04
C LYS A 379 15.74 13.02 23.19
N LYS A 380 15.21 13.43 24.34
CA LYS A 380 16.03 13.74 25.53
C LYS A 380 16.63 12.46 26.13
N LEU A 381 15.84 11.40 26.24
CA LEU A 381 16.26 10.11 26.80
C LEU A 381 17.35 9.46 25.94
N ILE A 382 17.20 9.45 24.61
CA ILE A 382 18.20 8.87 23.69
C ILE A 382 19.59 9.53 23.88
N LYS A 383 19.65 10.83 24.19
CA LYS A 383 20.93 11.53 24.44
C LYS A 383 21.68 11.02 25.68
N LEU A 384 21.00 10.31 26.58
CA LEU A 384 21.63 9.68 27.74
C LEU A 384 22.32 8.35 27.39
N ALA A 385 22.09 7.81 26.19
CA ALA A 385 22.72 6.57 25.77
C ALA A 385 24.22 6.78 25.58
N GLN A 386 25.03 6.20 26.47
CA GLN A 386 26.49 6.26 26.40
C GLN A 386 27.01 5.25 25.36
N ILE A 387 26.74 5.53 24.09
CA ILE A 387 27.11 4.66 22.96
C ILE A 387 28.57 4.91 22.57
N PRO A 388 29.41 3.87 22.49
CA PRO A 388 30.78 4.00 21.99
C PRO A 388 30.84 4.63 20.58
N PRO A 389 31.74 5.60 20.34
CA PRO A 389 31.79 6.33 19.06
C PRO A 389 32.21 5.45 17.87
N ASN A 390 32.81 4.29 18.13
CA ASN A 390 33.27 3.35 17.11
C ASN A 390 32.17 2.40 16.60
N LEU A 391 30.96 2.47 17.15
CA LEU A 391 29.86 1.62 16.73
C LEU A 391 29.16 2.18 15.48
N PRO A 392 29.01 1.38 14.41
CA PRO A 392 28.28 1.81 13.22
C PRO A 392 26.80 2.08 13.54
N GLN A 393 26.28 3.22 13.09
CA GLN A 393 24.89 3.61 13.36
C GLN A 393 23.86 2.62 12.78
N ASN A 394 24.19 1.93 11.70
CA ASN A 394 23.34 0.91 11.07
C ASN A 394 23.26 -0.41 11.87
N GLU A 395 24.10 -0.60 12.89
CA GLU A 395 24.00 -1.71 13.84
C GLU A 395 23.14 -1.37 15.06
N LEU A 396 22.74 -0.10 15.21
CA LEU A 396 22.02 0.41 16.36
C LEU A 396 20.56 0.69 16.02
N LYS A 397 19.68 0.21 16.88
CA LYS A 397 18.25 0.51 16.88
C LYS A 397 17.94 1.36 18.10
N TYR A 398 17.50 2.59 17.87
CA TYR A 398 17.13 3.50 18.95
C TYR A 398 15.70 3.22 19.40
N HIS A 399 15.51 3.23 20.71
CA HIS A 399 14.23 3.09 21.37
C HIS A 399 13.97 4.36 22.20
N GLY A 400 13.35 4.25 23.38
CA GLY A 400 13.06 5.40 24.23
C GLY A 400 11.62 5.88 24.16
N ASN A 401 10.73 5.11 23.54
CA ASN A 401 9.33 5.48 23.29
C ASN A 401 8.34 4.90 24.31
N ASN A 402 8.77 3.97 25.19
CA ASN A 402 7.90 3.40 26.20
C ASN A 402 8.64 2.90 27.46
N ILE A 403 7.89 2.78 28.56
CA ILE A 403 8.22 1.98 29.75
C ILE A 403 7.26 0.78 29.75
N LEU A 404 7.79 -0.44 29.78
CA LEU A 404 6.97 -1.64 29.66
C LEU A 404 6.12 -1.89 30.91
N ILE A 405 4.80 -2.02 30.75
CA ILE A 405 3.92 -2.55 31.80
C ILE A 405 3.89 -4.07 31.68
N CYS A 406 3.49 -4.59 30.51
CA CYS A 406 3.53 -6.02 30.20
C CYS A 406 3.62 -6.26 28.69
N PRO A 407 4.32 -7.33 28.23
CA PRO A 407 4.56 -7.63 26.81
C PRO A 407 3.38 -8.36 26.15
N ARG A 408 2.15 -7.93 26.46
CA ARG A 408 0.89 -8.54 26.02
C ARG A 408 -0.28 -7.57 26.25
N PRO A 409 -1.50 -7.87 25.76
CA PRO A 409 -2.71 -7.24 26.28
C PRO A 409 -2.73 -7.23 27.81
N CYS A 410 -2.92 -6.05 28.41
CA CYS A 410 -2.85 -5.91 29.86
C CYS A 410 -4.05 -6.58 30.54
N PRO A 411 -3.84 -7.46 31.54
CA PRO A 411 -4.93 -7.94 32.38
C PRO A 411 -5.65 -6.80 33.09
N ALA A 412 -6.98 -6.89 33.23
CA ALA A 412 -7.80 -5.83 33.83
C ALA A 412 -7.32 -5.40 35.23
N SER A 413 -6.86 -6.34 36.06
CA SER A 413 -6.34 -6.06 37.41
C SER A 413 -5.06 -5.21 37.41
N ILE A 414 -4.17 -5.43 36.44
CA ILE A 414 -2.94 -4.63 36.29
C ILE A 414 -3.30 -3.27 35.71
N LEU A 415 -4.22 -3.23 34.74
CA LEU A 415 -4.66 -1.99 34.11
C LEU A 415 -5.35 -1.06 35.14
N GLU A 416 -6.20 -1.59 36.00
CA GLU A 416 -6.82 -0.85 37.10
C GLU A 416 -5.78 -0.32 38.09
N LYS A 417 -4.76 -1.13 38.45
CA LYS A 417 -3.66 -0.73 39.33
C LYS A 417 -2.89 0.48 38.82
N VAL A 418 -2.73 0.62 37.50
CA VAL A 418 -2.03 1.76 36.87
C VAL A 418 -2.97 2.94 36.52
N GLY A 419 -4.25 2.85 36.89
CA GLY A 419 -5.25 3.91 36.69
C GLY A 419 -5.99 3.84 35.36
N GLY A 420 -5.84 2.77 34.59
CA GLY A 420 -6.52 2.58 33.30
C GLY A 420 -5.77 3.12 32.09
N MET A 421 -6.33 2.90 30.91
CA MET A 421 -5.83 3.48 29.66
C MET A 421 -5.90 5.01 29.71
N ASN A 422 -4.90 5.67 29.12
CA ASN A 422 -4.74 7.13 29.13
C ASN A 422 -4.41 7.74 30.50
N SER A 423 -4.24 6.92 31.54
CA SER A 423 -3.72 7.39 32.83
C SER A 423 -2.33 7.99 32.68
N LYS A 424 -2.05 9.08 33.40
CA LYS A 424 -0.79 9.81 33.32
C LYS A 424 0.11 9.46 34.50
N MET A 425 1.40 9.33 34.23
CA MET A 425 2.42 9.04 35.24
C MET A 425 3.68 9.84 34.99
N LYS A 426 4.25 10.43 36.04
CA LYS A 426 5.53 11.15 35.97
C LYS A 426 6.68 10.26 36.44
N TRP A 427 7.79 10.37 35.73
CA TRP A 427 9.00 9.60 35.98
C TRP A 427 10.20 10.51 36.05
N GLU A 428 11.07 10.28 37.02
CA GLU A 428 12.39 10.87 37.11
C GLU A 428 13.43 9.89 36.60
N VAL A 429 14.37 10.37 35.77
CA VAL A 429 15.49 9.55 35.31
C VAL A 429 16.61 9.57 36.35
N THR A 430 16.91 8.42 36.95
CA THR A 430 17.86 8.36 38.08
C THR A 430 19.25 7.85 37.69
N GLY A 431 19.36 7.14 36.58
CA GLY A 431 20.62 6.49 36.19
C GLY A 431 20.59 5.90 34.80
N THR A 432 21.75 5.49 34.32
CA THR A 432 21.94 4.82 33.03
C THR A 432 22.81 3.58 33.18
N ALA A 433 22.64 2.62 32.30
CA ALA A 433 23.47 1.43 32.27
C ALA A 433 23.61 0.88 30.84
N CYS A 434 24.62 0.03 30.68
CA CYS A 434 24.81 -0.76 29.48
C CYS A 434 24.90 -2.24 29.85
N PHE A 435 24.12 -3.08 29.18
CA PHE A 435 24.18 -4.54 29.30
C PHE A 435 24.92 -5.13 28.10
N GLU A 436 26.00 -5.88 28.37
CA GLU A 436 26.79 -6.63 27.38
C GLU A 436 27.21 -5.83 26.12
N ASN A 437 27.41 -4.51 26.25
CA ASN A 437 27.70 -3.61 25.13
C ASN A 437 26.70 -3.73 23.96
N SER A 438 25.46 -4.11 24.27
CA SER A 438 24.41 -4.41 23.31
C SER A 438 23.07 -3.77 23.65
N ILE A 439 22.85 -3.38 24.91
CA ILE A 439 21.62 -2.71 25.35
C ILE A 439 22.01 -1.51 26.21
N TRP A 440 21.52 -0.33 25.85
CA TRP A 440 21.65 0.89 26.65
C TRP A 440 20.28 1.23 27.23
N ALA A 441 20.22 1.46 28.54
CA ALA A 441 18.96 1.73 29.24
C ALA A 441 19.12 2.83 30.28
N ALA A 442 17.99 3.45 30.64
CA ALA A 442 17.87 4.38 31.75
C ALA A 442 16.95 3.79 32.84
N CYS A 443 17.32 3.92 34.11
CA CYS A 443 16.45 3.55 35.23
C CYS A 443 15.65 4.77 35.69
N LEU A 444 14.44 4.49 36.15
CA LEU A 444 13.46 5.49 36.50
C LEU A 444 13.01 5.36 37.95
N ARG A 445 12.42 6.45 38.46
CA ARG A 445 11.69 6.49 39.72
C ARG A 445 10.34 7.18 39.51
N PRO A 446 9.23 6.65 40.05
CA PRO A 446 7.94 7.33 39.95
C PRO A 446 7.94 8.65 40.73
N VAL A 447 7.18 9.64 40.25
CA VAL A 447 7.01 10.94 40.89
C VAL A 447 5.51 11.21 41.10
N PRO A 448 5.02 11.31 42.35
CA PRO A 448 5.75 11.14 43.62
C PRO A 448 6.22 9.70 43.84
N ALA A 449 7.21 9.49 44.72
CA ALA A 449 7.75 8.16 45.03
C ALA A 449 6.71 7.16 45.58
N THR A 450 5.59 7.67 46.08
CA THR A 450 4.44 6.89 46.59
C THR A 450 3.43 6.51 45.49
N ALA A 451 3.61 6.99 44.26
CA ALA A 451 2.69 6.70 43.17
C ALA A 451 2.71 5.20 42.83
N LYS A 452 1.51 4.63 42.70
CA LYS A 452 1.33 3.22 42.34
C LYS A 452 1.69 3.02 40.87
N PHE A 453 2.50 2.00 40.59
CA PHE A 453 2.85 1.60 39.24
C PHE A 453 2.95 0.08 39.11
N HIS A 454 2.97 -0.38 37.86
CA HIS A 454 3.32 -1.76 37.50
C HIS A 454 4.33 -1.75 36.34
N THR A 455 5.27 -2.68 36.41
CA THR A 455 6.24 -3.03 35.37
C THR A 455 6.57 -4.51 35.55
N ASP A 456 6.69 -5.27 34.47
CA ASP A 456 7.15 -6.66 34.52
C ASP A 456 8.68 -6.76 34.72
N ASN A 457 9.41 -5.67 34.50
CA ASN A 457 10.84 -5.58 34.84
C ASN A 457 11.04 -5.36 36.35
N PRO A 458 12.15 -5.86 36.96
CA PRO A 458 12.43 -5.68 38.39
C PRO A 458 12.48 -4.22 38.84
N SER A 459 12.93 -3.33 37.97
CA SER A 459 12.91 -1.88 38.15
C SER A 459 12.30 -1.22 36.91
N PRO A 460 11.59 -0.07 37.07
CA PRO A 460 11.09 0.67 35.93
C PRO A 460 12.29 1.23 35.15
N LEU A 461 12.32 0.90 33.86
CA LEU A 461 13.42 1.26 32.97
C LEU A 461 12.91 1.59 31.57
N VAL A 462 13.73 2.34 30.84
CA VAL A 462 13.54 2.63 29.41
C VAL A 462 14.73 2.09 28.66
N VAL A 463 14.50 1.28 27.63
CA VAL A 463 15.54 0.91 26.67
C VAL A 463 15.77 2.09 25.75
N LEU A 464 16.99 2.60 25.69
CA LEU A 464 17.39 3.77 24.89
C LEU A 464 17.92 3.37 23.52
N ALA A 465 18.72 2.31 23.47
CA ALA A 465 19.27 1.78 22.24
C ALA A 465 19.55 0.28 22.39
N LEU A 466 19.49 -0.44 21.27
CA LEU A 466 19.82 -1.85 21.13
C LEU A 466 20.78 -2.02 19.98
N ARG A 467 21.74 -2.93 20.13
CA ARG A 467 22.51 -3.46 19.01
C ARG A 467 21.66 -4.50 18.28
N LYS A 468 21.81 -4.61 16.97
CA LYS A 468 21.11 -5.61 16.15
C LYS A 468 21.29 -7.02 16.72
N GLY A 469 20.18 -7.73 16.94
CA GLY A 469 20.15 -9.07 17.54
C GLY A 469 20.06 -9.10 19.06
N ALA A 470 20.22 -7.95 19.75
CA ALA A 470 19.93 -7.84 21.18
C ALA A 470 18.42 -7.82 21.42
N ARG A 471 17.97 -8.41 22.53
CA ARG A 471 16.54 -8.48 22.86
C ARG A 471 16.20 -7.45 23.94
N PRO A 472 15.16 -6.63 23.76
CA PRO A 472 14.78 -5.62 24.74
C PRO A 472 14.54 -6.18 26.16
N ILE A 473 14.02 -7.40 26.26
CA ILE A 473 13.71 -8.07 27.53
C ILE A 473 14.96 -8.30 28.40
N ASP A 474 16.14 -8.41 27.79
CA ASP A 474 17.39 -8.62 28.53
C ASP A 474 17.82 -7.36 29.30
N ALA A 475 17.23 -6.18 29.03
CA ALA A 475 17.41 -4.98 29.84
C ALA A 475 16.99 -5.16 31.31
N GLY A 476 16.04 -6.04 31.59
CA GLY A 476 15.62 -6.38 32.95
C GLY A 476 16.71 -7.08 33.79
N LYS A 477 17.80 -7.54 33.16
CA LYS A 477 18.95 -8.18 33.83
C LYS A 477 20.00 -7.18 34.33
N ILE A 478 19.83 -5.89 34.06
CA ILE A 478 20.76 -4.85 34.50
C ILE A 478 20.69 -4.69 36.02
N GLN A 479 21.81 -4.93 36.68
CA GLN A 479 21.96 -4.74 38.13
C GLN A 479 22.80 -3.49 38.46
N ASN A 480 23.78 -3.16 37.62
CA ASN A 480 24.75 -2.10 37.87
C ASN A 480 24.34 -0.79 37.17
N TRP A 481 23.54 0.02 37.87
CA TRP A 481 23.10 1.33 37.38
C TRP A 481 24.08 2.43 37.77
N GLN A 482 24.50 3.23 36.80
CA GLN A 482 25.33 4.41 37.03
C GLN A 482 24.42 5.60 37.35
N PRO A 483 24.51 6.21 38.55
CA PRO A 483 23.69 7.36 38.90
C PRO A 483 23.93 8.53 37.92
N LEU A 484 22.85 9.20 37.53
CA LEU A 484 22.97 10.44 36.77
C LEU A 484 23.27 11.60 37.73
N PRO A 485 24.19 12.51 37.36
CA PRO A 485 24.36 13.74 38.11
C PRO A 485 23.11 14.63 38.00
N ALA A 486 22.89 15.47 39.01
CA ALA A 486 21.64 16.21 39.20
C ALA A 486 21.27 17.14 38.04
N ASP A 487 22.27 17.60 37.28
CA ASP A 487 22.11 18.44 36.08
C ASP A 487 21.59 17.67 34.86
N LYS A 488 21.72 16.34 34.86
CA LYS A 488 21.27 15.44 33.77
C LYS A 488 20.02 14.65 34.14
N SER A 489 19.62 14.65 35.41
CA SER A 489 18.33 14.13 35.84
C SER A 489 17.21 15.07 35.41
N PHE A 490 16.11 14.51 34.92
CA PHE A 490 14.90 15.27 34.60
C PHE A 490 13.66 14.42 34.80
N VAL A 491 12.52 15.11 34.95
CA VAL A 491 11.20 14.50 35.07
C VAL A 491 10.43 14.65 33.77
N PHE A 492 9.75 13.59 33.34
CA PHE A 492 8.87 13.61 32.18
C PHE A 492 7.54 12.91 32.49
N GLU A 493 6.52 13.20 31.68
CA GLU A 493 5.19 12.60 31.80
C GLU A 493 4.99 11.53 30.74
N THR A 494 4.28 10.48 31.11
CA THR A 494 3.92 9.36 30.24
C THR A 494 2.43 9.09 30.32
N VAL A 495 1.90 8.40 29.32
CA VAL A 495 0.50 8.02 29.24
C VAL A 495 0.37 6.51 29.07
N VAL A 496 -0.45 5.84 29.87
CA VAL A 496 -0.72 4.40 29.70
C VAL A 496 -1.36 4.17 28.34
N GLY A 497 -0.70 3.37 27.51
CA GLY A 497 -1.09 3.09 26.14
C GLY A 497 -0.70 1.68 25.71
N GLU A 498 -1.15 1.30 24.53
CA GLU A 498 -0.79 0.02 23.91
C GLU A 498 -0.04 0.29 22.60
N LYS A 499 0.98 -0.52 22.32
CA LYS A 499 1.51 -0.63 20.97
C LYS A 499 0.69 -1.66 20.21
N VAL A 500 0.07 -1.22 19.13
CA VAL A 500 -0.96 -1.97 18.42
C VAL A 500 -0.71 -1.94 16.93
N ILE A 501 -1.14 -2.99 16.23
CA ILE A 501 -1.25 -2.98 14.78
C ILE A 501 -2.58 -3.57 14.37
N LEU A 502 -3.20 -3.00 13.35
CA LEU A 502 -4.48 -3.39 12.83
C LEU A 502 -4.31 -4.42 11.72
N ARG A 503 -5.29 -5.31 11.62
CA ARG A 503 -5.38 -6.34 10.59
C ARG A 503 -6.80 -6.43 10.05
N ILE A 504 -6.96 -6.69 8.76
CA ILE A 504 -8.26 -6.98 8.15
C ILE A 504 -8.35 -8.48 7.95
N GLU A 505 -9.36 -9.09 8.57
CA GLU A 505 -9.55 -10.54 8.50
C GLU A 505 -11.02 -10.90 8.34
N ALA A 506 -11.27 -12.13 7.90
CA ALA A 506 -12.61 -12.69 7.92
C ALA A 506 -13.16 -12.72 9.36
N GLU A 507 -14.43 -12.40 9.50
CA GLU A 507 -15.18 -12.54 10.74
C GLU A 507 -15.32 -14.03 11.08
N ASP A 508 -14.74 -14.48 12.19
CA ASP A 508 -15.00 -15.80 12.78
C ASP A 508 -15.94 -15.62 13.98
N PRO A 509 -17.19 -16.13 13.93
CA PRO A 509 -18.13 -16.04 15.05
C PRO A 509 -17.66 -16.75 16.32
N ARG A 510 -16.66 -17.62 16.23
CA ARG A 510 -16.14 -18.40 17.37
C ARG A 510 -15.01 -17.72 18.12
N GLU A 511 -14.39 -16.69 17.53
CA GLU A 511 -13.27 -15.96 18.12
C GLU A 511 -13.81 -14.86 19.05
N ASP A 512 -13.40 -14.90 20.31
CA ASP A 512 -13.78 -13.88 21.28
C ASP A 512 -12.98 -12.57 21.10
N ALA A 513 -13.38 -11.50 21.81
CA ALA A 513 -12.73 -10.20 21.70
C ALA A 513 -11.27 -10.22 22.17
N TYR A 514 -10.93 -11.06 23.15
CA TYR A 514 -9.60 -11.13 23.74
C TYR A 514 -8.62 -11.95 22.89
N GLU A 515 -9.06 -13.09 22.34
CA GLU A 515 -8.34 -13.90 21.36
C GLU A 515 -7.98 -13.07 20.13
N SER A 516 -8.87 -12.16 19.73
CA SER A 516 -8.64 -11.27 18.60
C SER A 516 -7.48 -10.29 18.78
N LEU A 517 -7.02 -10.07 20.04
CA LEU A 517 -5.88 -9.21 20.39
C LEU A 517 -4.51 -9.82 20.03
N PHE A 518 -4.47 -11.10 19.66
CA PHE A 518 -3.24 -11.80 19.28
C PHE A 518 -3.21 -12.06 17.78
N ALA A 519 -2.02 -12.00 17.17
CA ALA A 519 -1.86 -12.44 15.78
C ALA A 519 -2.26 -13.92 15.67
N ASN A 520 -3.13 -14.27 14.70
CA ASN A 520 -3.78 -15.57 14.56
C ASN A 520 -2.91 -16.78 14.96
N LYS A 521 -3.38 -17.54 15.96
CA LYS A 521 -2.82 -18.84 16.38
C LYS A 521 -3.15 -19.99 15.40
N SER A 522 -3.94 -19.73 14.35
CA SER A 522 -4.47 -20.73 13.43
C SER A 522 -3.46 -21.29 12.41
N SER A 523 -2.21 -20.80 12.40
CA SER A 523 -1.13 -21.33 11.56
C SER A 523 -0.34 -22.47 12.22
N LYS A 524 -0.69 -22.91 13.43
CA LYS A 524 -0.25 -24.23 13.91
C LYS A 524 -0.83 -25.26 12.97
N ARG A 525 0.01 -25.69 12.00
CA ARG A 525 -0.24 -26.79 11.08
C ARG A 525 -0.97 -27.86 11.87
N LYS A 526 -2.22 -28.12 11.49
CA LYS A 526 -2.95 -29.28 11.95
C LYS A 526 -2.03 -30.45 11.63
N HIS A 527 -1.37 -31.00 12.64
CA HIS A 527 -0.63 -32.24 12.48
C HIS A 527 -1.70 -33.21 12.02
N ASN A 528 -1.62 -33.67 10.76
CA ASN A 528 -2.47 -34.72 10.25
C ASN A 528 -1.99 -36.00 10.95
N GLY A 529 -2.38 -36.16 12.22
CA GLY A 529 -2.38 -37.46 12.88
C GLY A 529 -3.49 -38.24 12.19
N GLU A 530 -3.07 -39.18 11.35
CA GLU A 530 -3.96 -40.09 10.65
C GLU A 530 -4.63 -41.02 11.66
N ASP A 531 -5.86 -40.68 12.04
CA ASP A 531 -6.82 -41.66 12.55
C ASP A 531 -7.61 -42.25 11.37
N GLU A 532 -7.56 -43.58 11.31
CA GLU A 532 -8.67 -44.48 11.00
C GLU A 532 -9.35 -44.39 9.62
N TRP A 533 -8.79 -45.18 8.71
CA TRP A 533 -9.43 -46.38 8.12
C TRP A 533 -10.96 -46.32 7.93
N ASN A 534 -11.41 -45.62 6.89
CA ASN A 534 -12.78 -45.77 6.41
C ASN A 534 -12.87 -46.76 5.26
N GLN A 535 -13.63 -47.82 5.55
CA GLN A 535 -14.02 -48.95 4.72
C GLN A 535 -14.63 -48.52 3.38
N ARG A 536 -14.19 -49.14 2.29
CA ARG A 536 -15.02 -49.33 1.09
C ARG A 536 -14.84 -50.74 0.55
N ASN A 537 -15.86 -51.58 0.79
CA ASN A 537 -16.16 -52.74 -0.03
C ASN A 537 -16.70 -52.26 -1.38
N ASN A 538 -16.13 -52.73 -2.49
CA ASN A 538 -16.91 -53.26 -3.61
C ASN A 538 -16.04 -54.15 -4.54
N HIS A 539 -16.61 -55.30 -4.92
CA HIS A 539 -16.15 -56.40 -5.79
C HIS A 539 -15.35 -56.00 -7.06
N GLY A 540 -14.48 -56.81 -7.69
CA GLY A 540 -14.11 -58.23 -7.56
C GLY A 540 -13.14 -58.67 -8.69
N HIS A 541 -12.79 -59.96 -8.67
CA HIS A 541 -12.13 -60.81 -9.71
C HIS A 541 -10.60 -61.00 -9.75
N TYR A 542 -10.21 -62.29 -9.53
CA TYR A 542 -9.10 -63.11 -10.07
C TYR A 542 -7.66 -62.54 -10.07
N ALA A 543 -6.58 -63.23 -9.69
CA ALA A 543 -6.23 -64.61 -9.39
C ALA A 543 -4.98 -64.53 -8.46
N GLY A 544 -4.81 -65.35 -7.43
CA GLY A 544 -4.25 -66.69 -7.56
C GLY A 544 -2.75 -66.72 -7.19
N ARG A 545 -2.44 -67.42 -6.08
CA ARG A 545 -1.23 -68.24 -5.88
C ARG A 545 0.10 -67.50 -5.59
N ASN A 546 0.55 -67.47 -4.33
CA ASN A 546 1.31 -68.56 -3.71
C ASN A 546 1.93 -68.06 -2.38
N GLU A 547 1.75 -68.85 -1.34
CA GLU A 547 2.44 -68.73 -0.06
C GLU A 547 3.93 -69.02 -0.23
N SER A 548 4.78 -68.36 0.56
CA SER A 548 5.64 -69.04 1.54
C SER A 548 6.78 -68.15 2.05
N ARG A 549 6.81 -68.00 3.38
CA ARG A 549 7.98 -68.10 4.28
C ARG A 549 9.10 -67.05 4.08
N GLY A 550 9.64 -66.41 5.11
CA GLY A 550 9.59 -66.67 6.54
C GLY A 550 10.42 -65.63 7.29
N PHE A 551 10.32 -65.75 8.61
CA PHE A 551 10.99 -65.00 9.67
C PHE A 551 12.52 -64.87 9.52
N HIS A 552 13.10 -63.84 10.17
CA HIS A 552 14.29 -63.83 11.07
C HIS A 552 14.74 -62.35 11.25
N THR A 553 14.58 -61.65 12.39
CA THR A 553 15.31 -61.69 13.68
C THR A 553 16.83 -61.44 13.62
N GLY A 554 17.28 -60.38 14.33
CA GLY A 554 18.67 -60.12 14.78
C GLY A 554 19.60 -59.59 13.69
N GLY A 555 20.62 -58.76 13.90
CA GLY A 555 21.35 -58.26 15.07
C GLY A 555 22.61 -57.56 14.51
N ARG A 556 23.02 -56.42 15.06
CA ARG A 556 24.30 -56.20 15.78
C ARG A 556 25.61 -56.24 14.94
N GLY A 557 26.35 -55.13 15.00
CA GLY A 557 27.80 -55.04 14.73
C GLY A 557 28.16 -54.75 13.27
N GLY A 558 29.18 -53.98 12.93
CA GLY A 558 30.27 -53.38 13.70
C GLY A 558 31.32 -52.84 12.72
N SER A 559 32.17 -51.95 13.23
CA SER A 559 33.60 -51.76 12.90
C SER A 559 34.10 -51.81 11.45
N GLY A 560 34.96 -50.85 11.10
CA GLY A 560 36.01 -51.05 10.10
C GLY A 560 36.20 -49.83 9.21
N GLN A 561 36.95 -48.81 9.62
CA GLN A 561 38.41 -48.77 9.51
C GLN A 561 38.90 -48.74 8.05
N GLY A 562 39.36 -47.56 7.64
CA GLY A 562 40.68 -47.48 7.04
C GLY A 562 40.77 -47.19 5.56
N ARG A 563 41.55 -46.14 5.31
CA ARG A 563 42.60 -46.06 4.26
C ARG A 563 42.11 -45.83 2.83
N GLY A 564 42.39 -44.61 2.38
CA GLY A 564 43.60 -44.46 1.59
C GLY A 564 43.39 -44.04 0.13
N ARG A 565 43.90 -42.83 -0.13
CA ARG A 565 44.71 -42.46 -1.30
C ARG A 565 44.21 -42.87 -2.69
N GLY A 566 43.97 -41.83 -3.48
CA GLY A 566 44.85 -41.57 -4.61
C GLY A 566 44.13 -41.31 -5.93
N GLY A 567 44.72 -40.41 -6.72
CA GLY A 567 44.58 -40.48 -8.18
C GLY A 567 43.90 -39.29 -8.86
N ASN A 568 44.54 -38.13 -8.81
CA ASN A 568 45.00 -37.38 -9.99
C ASN A 568 44.30 -37.69 -11.36
N ALA A 569 43.74 -36.68 -12.03
CA ALA A 569 44.16 -36.27 -13.38
C ALA A 569 43.30 -35.13 -13.95
N ASN A 570 44.03 -34.12 -14.41
CA ASN A 570 43.64 -33.01 -15.26
C ASN A 570 43.19 -33.45 -16.67
N ARG A 571 42.63 -32.49 -17.43
CA ARG A 571 42.22 -32.47 -18.87
C ARG A 571 40.69 -32.62 -19.02
N GLY A 572 39.96 -31.78 -19.75
CA GLY A 572 40.28 -30.77 -20.74
C GLY A 572 39.17 -30.80 -21.81
N PHE A 573 38.87 -29.63 -22.39
CA PHE A 573 38.21 -29.42 -23.69
C PHE A 573 36.68 -29.57 -23.87
N ARG A 574 36.07 -28.41 -24.16
CA ARG A 574 35.23 -28.02 -25.32
C ARG A 574 34.06 -28.90 -25.80
N ASN A 575 32.93 -28.19 -25.88
CA ASN A 575 31.97 -28.09 -27.00
C ASN A 575 30.63 -28.86 -26.99
N ALA A 576 29.60 -28.08 -27.35
CA ALA A 576 28.43 -28.39 -28.16
C ALA A 576 27.20 -29.11 -27.55
N SER A 577 26.14 -28.32 -27.40
CA SER A 577 24.75 -28.52 -27.86
C SER A 577 24.26 -29.93 -28.20
N ARG A 578 23.15 -30.36 -27.56
CA ARG A 578 21.80 -30.54 -28.16
C ARG A 578 20.90 -31.44 -27.30
N GLY A 579 19.63 -31.05 -27.22
CA GLY A 579 18.47 -31.95 -27.19
C GLY A 579 17.80 -32.11 -25.82
N ASN A 580 16.66 -31.45 -25.56
CA ASN A 580 15.27 -31.79 -25.94
C ASN A 580 14.62 -32.94 -25.16
N GLY A 581 13.41 -32.67 -24.62
CA GLY A 581 12.41 -33.67 -24.24
C GLY A 581 11.81 -33.42 -22.85
N LYS A 582 10.83 -32.51 -22.65
CA LYS A 582 9.40 -32.54 -23.06
C LYS A 582 8.52 -33.46 -22.19
N GLY A 583 7.61 -32.83 -21.43
CA GLY A 583 6.37 -33.42 -20.89
C GLY A 583 6.09 -32.92 -19.46
N GLY A 584 5.00 -32.25 -19.11
CA GLY A 584 3.78 -31.89 -19.82
C GLY A 584 2.54 -32.14 -18.96
N ARG A 585 1.78 -31.07 -18.70
CA ARG A 585 0.31 -30.97 -18.47
C ARG A 585 -0.27 -31.00 -17.04
N GLY A 586 -1.09 -29.97 -16.77
CA GLY A 586 -2.17 -29.95 -15.78
C GLY A 586 -2.53 -28.53 -15.31
N ARG A 587 -3.15 -27.66 -16.13
CA ARG A 587 -4.60 -27.34 -16.26
C ARG A 587 -5.23 -26.54 -15.08
N GLY A 588 -5.71 -25.34 -15.40
CA GLY A 588 -6.63 -24.48 -14.62
C GLY A 588 -6.00 -23.10 -14.40
N GLY A 589 -6.39 -22.00 -15.08
CA GLY A 589 -7.74 -21.57 -15.41
C GLY A 589 -8.15 -20.45 -14.43
N GLY A 590 -7.52 -19.27 -14.55
CA GLY A 590 -7.83 -18.09 -13.75
C GLY A 590 -7.03 -16.90 -14.26
N PHE A 591 -7.72 -15.92 -14.86
CA PHE A 591 -7.14 -14.68 -15.34
C PHE A 591 -6.71 -13.84 -14.13
N ASN A 592 -5.43 -13.92 -13.76
CA ASN A 592 -4.85 -13.06 -12.73
C ASN A 592 -4.67 -11.66 -13.31
N TYR A 593 -5.58 -10.78 -12.91
CA TYR A 593 -5.50 -9.35 -13.09
C TYR A 593 -4.22 -8.79 -12.43
N ARG A 594 -3.48 -7.93 -13.13
CA ARG A 594 -2.29 -7.21 -12.60
C ARG A 594 -2.31 -5.78 -13.11
N SER A 595 -2.84 -4.86 -12.31
CA SER A 595 -2.91 -3.43 -12.64
C SER A 595 -3.24 -2.58 -11.41
N LEU A 596 -2.62 -1.40 -11.26
CA LEU A 596 -2.69 -0.51 -10.07
C LEU A 596 -2.17 -1.13 -8.76
N ASP A 597 -2.21 -2.46 -8.63
CA ASP A 597 -1.89 -3.25 -7.43
C ASP A 597 -0.39 -3.55 -7.22
N ASP A 598 0.50 -3.12 -8.11
CA ASP A 598 1.97 -3.28 -7.96
C ASP A 598 2.59 -2.13 -7.14
N VAL A 599 1.88 -1.64 -6.12
CA VAL A 599 2.53 -0.92 -5.01
C VAL A 599 3.09 -2.01 -4.10
N GLU A 600 4.27 -2.51 -4.47
CA GLU A 600 4.99 -3.41 -3.58
C GLU A 600 5.22 -2.66 -2.26
N PRO A 601 4.76 -3.19 -1.10
CA PRO A 601 5.31 -2.74 0.15
C PRO A 601 6.82 -2.96 0.04
N ARG A 602 7.58 -1.89 0.17
CA ARG A 602 9.04 -1.87 0.08
C ARG A 602 9.60 -3.10 0.81
N ASN A 603 10.16 -4.03 0.02
CA ASN A 603 10.87 -5.29 0.35
C ASN A 603 10.21 -6.53 -0.27
N GLN A 604 10.64 -6.90 -1.48
CA GLN A 604 10.60 -8.30 -1.91
C GLN A 604 11.58 -8.58 -3.07
N GLN A 605 12.86 -8.75 -2.75
CA GLN A 605 13.72 -9.66 -3.50
C GLN A 605 13.43 -11.08 -2.99
N GLY A 606 13.06 -11.97 -3.91
CA GLY A 606 12.67 -13.35 -3.62
C GLY A 606 13.72 -14.12 -2.82
N GLY A 607 13.24 -14.84 -1.81
CA GLY A 607 14.03 -15.53 -0.80
C GLY A 607 13.43 -15.20 0.56
N TYR A 608 13.25 -16.20 1.44
CA TYR A 608 12.72 -16.05 2.80
C TYR A 608 13.14 -14.72 3.43
N GLY A 609 12.23 -13.74 3.43
CA GLY A 609 12.52 -12.40 3.93
C GLY A 609 12.65 -12.41 5.45
N PRO A 610 13.50 -11.56 6.03
CA PRO A 610 13.60 -11.41 7.48
C PRO A 610 12.25 -10.95 8.05
N GLN A 611 11.97 -11.33 9.30
CA GLN A 611 10.79 -10.84 10.02
C GLN A 611 10.68 -9.32 9.89
N VAL A 612 9.48 -8.85 9.54
CA VAL A 612 9.15 -7.43 9.56
C VAL A 612 9.18 -7.00 11.02
N ASP A 613 10.20 -6.24 11.39
CA ASP A 613 10.36 -5.63 12.70
C ASP A 613 9.45 -4.38 12.74
N TYR A 614 8.33 -4.50 13.46
CA TYR A 614 7.30 -3.46 13.55
C TYR A 614 7.70 -2.28 14.45
N ASP A 615 8.93 -2.24 14.95
CA ASP A 615 9.48 -1.08 15.66
C ASP A 615 10.02 0.01 14.72
N ASP A 616 10.39 -0.31 13.48
CA ASP A 616 10.90 0.67 12.50
C ASP A 616 9.80 1.59 11.92
N ALA A 617 8.52 1.26 12.14
CA ALA A 617 7.39 2.06 11.65
C ALA A 617 7.17 3.38 12.41
N TYR A 618 7.97 3.67 13.44
CA TYR A 618 7.89 4.91 14.21
C TYR A 618 9.05 5.88 13.88
N GLN A 619 9.34 6.09 12.59
CA GLN A 619 10.13 7.24 12.17
C GLN A 619 9.18 8.38 11.76
N PRO A 620 9.22 9.55 12.42
CA PRO A 620 8.42 10.70 12.02
C PRO A 620 8.89 11.23 10.64
N PRO A 621 8.01 11.89 9.88
CA PRO A 621 8.40 12.58 8.65
C PRO A 621 9.28 13.77 9.02
N THR A 622 10.60 13.61 8.95
CA THR A 622 11.51 14.74 8.96
C THR A 622 11.61 15.30 7.54
N GLN A 623 11.01 16.48 7.32
CA GLN A 623 11.49 17.40 6.30
C GLN A 623 12.92 17.81 6.68
N SER A 624 13.92 17.08 6.19
CA SER A 624 15.29 17.57 6.14
C SER A 624 15.59 17.96 4.71
N GLN A 625 15.35 19.23 4.39
CA GLN A 625 16.03 19.90 3.29
C GLN A 625 17.54 19.82 3.58
N ALA A 626 18.27 19.05 2.79
CA ALA A 626 19.71 19.19 2.73
C ALA A 626 20.03 20.50 1.99
N PRO A 627 20.97 21.33 2.49
CA PRO A 627 21.41 22.52 1.78
C PRO A 627 22.17 22.15 0.50
N PRO A 628 22.11 22.97 -0.57
CA PRO A 628 22.70 22.66 -1.85
C PRO A 628 24.23 22.80 -1.79
N SER A 629 24.94 21.72 -2.08
CA SER A 629 26.37 21.76 -2.42
C SER A 629 26.54 22.41 -3.80
N ALA A 630 27.28 23.52 -3.85
CA ALA A 630 27.62 24.25 -5.08
C ALA A 630 28.54 23.42 -6.02
N PRO A 631 28.60 23.77 -7.32
CA PRO A 631 29.14 22.90 -8.37
C PRO A 631 30.65 23.06 -8.53
N THR A 632 31.38 21.93 -8.57
CA THR A 632 32.75 21.88 -9.10
C THR A 632 32.72 21.30 -10.50
N GLY A 633 33.14 22.13 -11.47
CA GLY A 633 33.39 21.77 -12.86
C GLY A 633 34.66 20.90 -13.05
N PRO A 634 35.05 20.64 -14.30
CA PRO A 634 35.48 19.32 -14.75
C PRO A 634 36.99 19.09 -14.66
N SER A 635 37.42 17.87 -14.32
CA SER A 635 38.78 17.41 -14.61
C SER A 635 38.78 16.07 -15.34
N GLN A 636 39.52 16.07 -16.44
CA GLN A 636 39.76 15.00 -17.38
C GLN A 636 40.38 13.75 -16.74
N GLY A 637 40.10 12.61 -17.40
CA GLY A 637 41.00 11.49 -17.74
C GLY A 637 42.20 11.17 -16.85
N TRP A 638 42.39 9.88 -16.56
CA TRP A 638 43.57 9.07 -16.89
C TRP A 638 43.65 7.81 -16.01
N ASN A 639 44.05 6.72 -16.68
CA ASN A 639 44.36 5.39 -16.16
C ASN A 639 45.21 5.39 -14.88
N ALA A 640 44.92 4.47 -13.94
CA ALA A 640 45.90 3.52 -13.39
C ALA A 640 45.29 2.66 -12.26
N GLN A 641 45.46 1.34 -12.37
CA GLN A 641 45.33 0.41 -11.24
C GLN A 641 46.44 0.65 -10.20
N PRO A 642 46.18 0.26 -8.94
CA PRO A 642 47.27 -0.23 -8.09
C PRO A 642 46.97 -1.61 -7.44
N PRO A 643 47.99 -2.26 -6.86
CA PRO A 643 48.16 -3.70 -6.90
C PRO A 643 47.75 -4.45 -5.61
N ARG A 644 47.69 -5.78 -5.77
CA ARG A 644 47.49 -6.79 -4.72
C ARG A 644 48.62 -6.81 -3.68
N GLY A 645 48.24 -6.95 -2.42
CA GLY A 645 49.08 -7.39 -1.29
C GLY A 645 48.36 -8.45 -0.43
N PRO A 646 49.08 -9.24 0.39
CA PRO A 646 48.75 -10.66 0.60
C PRO A 646 47.99 -11.01 1.89
N SER A 647 47.51 -12.25 1.86
CA SER A 647 46.76 -13.07 2.82
C SER A 647 47.22 -13.05 4.29
N GLY A 648 46.24 -12.97 5.20
CA GLY A 648 46.35 -13.32 6.62
C GLY A 648 45.30 -14.37 7.02
N GLN A 649 45.77 -15.44 7.66
CA GLN A 649 45.03 -16.62 8.10
C GLN A 649 43.96 -16.31 9.17
N GLN A 650 42.78 -16.93 9.08
CA GLN A 650 41.86 -17.06 10.21
C GLN A 650 41.45 -18.53 10.40
N GLY A 651 41.91 -19.10 11.52
CA GLY A 651 41.47 -20.38 12.03
C GLY A 651 40.06 -20.28 12.63
N ARG A 652 39.28 -21.33 12.39
CA ARG A 652 38.00 -21.59 13.09
C ARG A 652 38.25 -22.60 14.21
N PRO A 653 37.55 -22.49 15.35
CA PRO A 653 37.19 -23.65 16.14
C PRO A 653 35.70 -23.97 15.98
N MET A 654 35.46 -25.28 15.86
CA MET A 654 34.17 -25.97 15.92
C MET A 654 33.78 -26.25 17.38
N GLY A 655 32.47 -26.28 17.63
CA GLY A 655 31.85 -27.35 18.42
C GLY A 655 31.31 -26.99 19.80
N GLY A 656 30.01 -27.24 20.01
CA GLY A 656 29.38 -27.28 21.33
C GLY A 656 27.86 -27.35 21.29
N TYR A 657 27.30 -28.54 21.00
CA TYR A 657 25.88 -28.86 21.17
C TYR A 657 25.57 -29.10 22.65
N GLY A 658 24.47 -28.53 23.16
CA GLY A 658 23.88 -28.87 24.45
C GLY A 658 22.40 -28.50 24.42
N GLY A 659 21.53 -29.50 24.29
CA GLY A 659 20.08 -29.32 24.20
C GLY A 659 19.46 -28.96 25.55
N ASN A 660 18.47 -28.07 25.52
CA ASN A 660 17.42 -28.07 26.52
C ASN A 660 16.13 -27.45 25.97
N ASN A 661 15.03 -28.15 26.23
CA ASN A 661 13.67 -27.83 25.82
C ASN A 661 13.19 -26.51 26.44
N SER A 662 12.84 -25.52 25.62
CA SER A 662 11.79 -24.54 25.91
C SER A 662 11.35 -23.82 24.64
N SER A 663 10.06 -23.91 24.41
CA SER A 663 9.34 -23.67 23.18
C SER A 663 9.13 -22.17 22.89
N ASP A 664 9.46 -21.77 21.66
CA ASP A 664 8.81 -20.76 20.80
C ASP A 664 8.05 -19.60 21.46
N LEU A 665 8.78 -18.54 21.82
CA LEU A 665 8.31 -17.15 21.92
C LEU A 665 9.35 -16.13 21.41
N GLN A 666 10.38 -16.59 20.69
CA GLN A 666 11.61 -15.82 20.43
C GLN A 666 11.55 -14.91 19.19
N ASN A 667 10.48 -14.98 18.40
CA ASN A 667 10.38 -14.31 17.10
C ASN A 667 9.30 -13.22 17.09
N TYR A 668 9.25 -12.33 18.09
CA TYR A 668 8.35 -11.17 18.08
C TYR A 668 9.03 -9.87 18.53
N TYR A 669 10.37 -9.82 18.47
CA TYR A 669 11.17 -8.66 18.88
C TYR A 669 12.23 -8.31 17.85
#